data_AF-A0A1U7GRM6-F1
#
_entry.id   AF-A0A1U7GRM6-F1
#
_cell.length_a   1.000
_cell.length_b   1.000
_cell.length_c   1.000
_cell.angle_alpha   90.00
_cell.angle_beta   90.00
_cell.angle_gamma   90.00
#
_symmetry.space_group_name_H-M   'P 1'
#
loop_
_entity.id
_entity.type
_entity.pdbx_description
1 polymer ?
#
loop_
_entity_poly.entity_id
_entity_poly.type
_entity_poly.pdbx_seq_one_letter_code
_entity_poly.pdbx_strand_id
1 'polypeptide(L)'
;MTESLSRWLVDAYALSTLVLLASAAATAAIRQPARRLAVAGATLGGLVALLAALALPGWPRSSLRARPVTPDPRPAMNFAPIATSPPPVVAPPADLALPIAPSPAPPTIPVPPPAAPPDLGAIAVRAFLGGSTLALGWLALGAWRLALLRRGSRRAPARAEEVLARLAGDSTPPALLVSDALRQPAAVGVARPAILLPSRFLGEPADRLEAALAHEWAHVRDGDLRRLALSRLLLPALFAHPLYWLLRARIRADQEAVADASAAAVAGRLGYAEALLAWSKSAPESPWIAAGGSVALFERPSQIKRRIAMLLDTEIQVESACPARWRLASRGVVAAVALAASLLTLRPPAVAAPSEEPAEVAAPGDADGPLLRVLGPDGEPFAGAKVRVGEPGRGGADAALVGETGPDGAIRLPKAARGGRASVIATAEGFAPAFPVDLTAPDGTMVLRLARDDVPIRGRLVDREGRPVAGARVVATTIQGHSSGTLEGVLQAFGRPGGPAGSFTFRENVPGPYAVAPTVSDADGRFVVRGVGRDRTASLAVSGPGVAITSIHVAAREMPALELRPPSFWEERRDTLLHGATFEVALDPGAEVVGTVTDEATGLPVAGATVARGFARDDPWGLYSTTTDAEGRYRLEGLSPGPRRREAGANDLTAARVAAPPYAAVSHRVAIADPSRPTVQDFKLRRAIRGHGRVIDKATGRGVRASVTYNGFEHASASSLSFIRHADGVVEEIEGPPNAVLWPVGSGVETDDQGYFEIFMVPGPAVLAARVPGGRYRMGAGFETIPWPKRDGKVVTSDDDVSSALRPYDHHVVQGVDPKPGDEEFACDLVLDPGRSVAARVVGPDGEPLAGAWVGGDEMYVTESSPTFTPRTGPLPTADFRVERLIPHAPRVVEGTHVEKKLAGGVVVGPDEAGPVTLKLEPWGAVTGRVVDVAGRPVAAWPLQCPIPYRNPRHDLGGIHRPIAPTDAEGRFRIEGLAPGRKYTFISWVRQPDGNGGREVVVAKDVVVKAGESRDLGDVVLKDPR
;
A
#
# COMPACT_ATOMS: atom_id res chain seq x y z
N MET A 1 -32.28 5.20 17.18
CA MET A 1 -31.93 4.44 18.41
C MET A 1 -30.68 3.57 18.22
N THR A 2 -30.51 2.90 17.08
CA THR A 2 -29.30 2.10 16.76
C THR A 2 -28.04 2.96 16.69
N GLU A 3 -28.11 4.12 16.05
CA GLU A 3 -26.96 5.02 15.88
C GLU A 3 -26.51 5.69 17.20
N SER A 4 -27.45 6.08 18.06
CA SER A 4 -27.12 6.58 19.40
C SER A 4 -26.44 5.51 20.26
N LEU A 5 -26.87 4.25 20.11
CA LEU A 5 -26.32 3.12 20.85
C LEU A 5 -24.94 2.71 20.31
N SER A 6 -24.73 2.72 18.99
CA SER A 6 -23.41 2.45 18.41
C SER A 6 -22.38 3.49 18.84
N ARG A 7 -22.74 4.78 18.83
CA ARG A 7 -21.89 5.87 19.32
C ARG A 7 -21.57 5.74 20.80
N TRP A 8 -22.55 5.34 21.62
CA TRP A 8 -22.32 5.06 23.04
C TRP A 8 -21.37 3.87 23.24
N LEU A 9 -21.53 2.79 22.46
CA LEU A 9 -20.67 1.61 22.55
C LEU A 9 -19.20 1.92 22.25
N VAL A 10 -18.93 2.77 21.25
CA VAL A 10 -17.56 3.19 20.90
C VAL A 10 -16.90 3.95 22.05
N ASP A 11 -17.55 4.99 22.59
CA ASP A 11 -17.02 5.72 23.75
C ASP A 11 -16.86 4.78 24.97
N ALA A 12 -17.87 3.94 25.23
CA ALA A 12 -17.86 3.02 26.36
C ALA A 12 -16.69 2.03 26.30
N TYR A 13 -16.42 1.42 25.14
CA TYR A 13 -15.32 0.47 24.99
C TYR A 13 -13.94 1.15 24.96
N ALA A 14 -13.80 2.29 24.28
CA ALA A 14 -12.54 3.01 24.24
C ALA A 14 -12.13 3.53 25.63
N LEU A 15 -13.06 4.16 26.36
CA LEU A 15 -12.78 4.70 27.68
C LEU A 15 -12.62 3.58 28.73
N SER A 16 -13.40 2.49 28.61
CA SER A 16 -13.16 1.29 29.43
C SER A 16 -11.78 0.70 29.19
N THR A 17 -11.27 0.75 27.94
CA THR A 17 -9.91 0.29 27.61
C THR A 17 -8.86 1.10 28.37
N LEU A 18 -8.99 2.43 28.45
CA LEU A 18 -8.05 3.28 29.20
C LEU A 18 -8.02 2.92 30.70
N VAL A 19 -9.20 2.77 31.32
CA VAL A 19 -9.31 2.39 32.74
C VAL A 19 -8.75 0.99 32.98
N LEU A 20 -9.01 0.05 32.07
CA LEU A 20 -8.52 -1.33 32.16
C LEU A 20 -7.01 -1.44 31.92
N LEU A 21 -6.43 -0.66 31.00
CA LEU A 21 -4.98 -0.59 30.79
C LEU A 21 -4.27 -0.01 32.01
N ALA A 22 -4.79 1.08 32.58
CA ALA A 22 -4.24 1.67 33.80
C ALA A 22 -4.28 0.67 34.97
N SER A 23 -5.38 -0.08 35.10
CA SER A 23 -5.53 -1.16 36.08
C SER A 23 -4.56 -2.32 35.83
N ALA A 24 -4.37 -2.72 34.57
CA ALA A 24 -3.42 -3.78 34.19
C ALA A 24 -1.97 -3.37 34.53
N ALA A 25 -1.57 -2.14 34.19
CA ALA A 25 -0.26 -1.61 34.53
C ALA A 25 -0.05 -1.53 36.06
N ALA A 26 -1.03 -1.00 36.79
CA ALA A 26 -0.97 -0.93 38.25
C ALA A 26 -0.88 -2.33 38.89
N THR A 27 -1.69 -3.29 38.42
CA THR A 27 -1.69 -4.66 38.96
C THR A 27 -0.45 -5.47 38.55
N ALA A 28 0.22 -5.13 37.44
CA ALA A 28 1.52 -5.68 37.09
C ALA A 28 2.63 -5.17 38.03
N ALA A 29 2.59 -3.90 38.43
CA ALA A 29 3.58 -3.29 39.33
C ALA A 29 3.42 -3.75 40.79
N ILE A 30 2.22 -4.17 41.22
CA ILE A 30 1.95 -4.55 42.60
C ILE A 30 2.22 -6.05 42.81
N ARG A 31 3.21 -6.37 43.65
CA ARG A 31 3.57 -7.77 43.99
C ARG A 31 2.57 -8.47 44.93
N GLN A 32 1.90 -7.73 45.81
CA GLN A 32 1.01 -8.30 46.84
C GLN A 32 -0.43 -8.55 46.31
N PRO A 33 -0.97 -9.79 46.35
CA PRO A 33 -2.32 -10.12 45.89
C PRO A 33 -3.42 -9.29 46.55
N ALA A 34 -3.38 -9.10 47.88
CA ALA A 34 -4.39 -8.33 48.61
C ALA A 34 -4.49 -6.86 48.12
N ARG A 35 -3.36 -6.26 47.75
CA ARG A 35 -3.30 -4.89 47.23
C ARG A 35 -3.78 -4.79 45.78
N ARG A 36 -3.49 -5.81 44.96
CA ARG A 36 -4.05 -5.92 43.59
C ARG A 36 -5.56 -6.08 43.61
N LEU A 37 -6.10 -6.87 44.55
CA LEU A 37 -7.55 -7.02 44.73
C LEU A 37 -8.24 -5.70 45.10
N ALA A 38 -7.59 -4.85 45.89
CA ALA A 38 -8.11 -3.52 46.19
C ALA A 38 -8.20 -2.63 44.93
N VAL A 39 -7.14 -2.61 44.11
CA VAL A 39 -7.11 -1.87 42.83
C VAL A 39 -8.12 -2.44 41.84
N ALA A 40 -8.19 -3.77 41.70
CA ALA A 40 -9.12 -4.43 40.81
C ALA A 40 -10.58 -4.21 41.24
N GLY A 41 -10.87 -4.25 42.55
CA GLY A 41 -12.18 -3.90 43.09
C GLY A 41 -12.56 -2.44 42.86
N ALA A 42 -11.60 -1.51 43.03
CA ALA A 42 -11.79 -0.11 42.68
C ALA A 42 -12.05 0.07 41.18
N THR A 43 -11.34 -0.69 40.32
CA THR A 43 -11.50 -0.69 38.86
C THR A 43 -12.90 -1.13 38.45
N LEU A 44 -13.43 -2.20 39.04
CA LEU A 44 -14.82 -2.61 38.78
C LEU A 44 -15.82 -1.51 39.17
N GLY A 45 -15.62 -0.84 40.31
CA GLY A 45 -16.45 0.30 40.72
C GLY A 45 -16.33 1.50 39.77
N GLY A 46 -15.10 1.82 39.35
CA GLY A 46 -14.81 2.88 38.38
C GLY A 46 -15.43 2.62 37.01
N LEU A 47 -15.43 1.36 36.54
CA LEU A 47 -16.10 0.98 35.29
C LEU A 47 -17.62 1.12 35.38
N VAL A 48 -18.23 0.76 36.52
CA VAL A 48 -19.67 1.00 36.73
C VAL A 48 -19.97 2.50 36.71
N ALA A 49 -19.18 3.30 37.43
CA ALA A 49 -19.35 4.76 37.46
C ALA A 49 -19.15 5.40 36.08
N LEU A 50 -18.14 4.95 35.33
CA LEU A 50 -17.87 5.40 33.96
C LEU A 50 -19.04 5.09 33.03
N LEU A 51 -19.50 3.83 32.99
CA LEU A 51 -20.61 3.43 32.14
C LEU A 51 -21.92 4.16 32.51
N ALA A 52 -22.17 4.38 33.80
CA ALA A 52 -23.30 5.17 34.28
C ALA A 52 -23.20 6.65 33.84
N ALA A 53 -22.02 7.28 33.99
CA ALA A 53 -21.78 8.65 33.54
C ALA A 53 -21.93 8.80 32.02
N LEU A 54 -21.47 7.81 31.25
CA LEU A 54 -21.65 7.77 29.79
C LEU A 54 -23.10 7.56 29.37
N ALA A 55 -23.94 6.98 30.23
CA ALA A 55 -25.38 6.82 29.97
C ALA A 55 -26.21 8.07 30.31
N LEU A 56 -25.68 9.04 31.07
CA LEU A 56 -26.41 10.26 31.43
C LEU A 56 -26.51 11.23 30.23
N PRO A 57 -27.74 11.64 29.82
CA PRO A 57 -27.97 12.42 28.60
C PRO A 57 -27.54 13.90 28.65
N GLY A 58 -26.83 14.35 29.69
CA GLY A 58 -26.32 15.71 29.83
C GLY A 58 -24.94 15.81 30.50
N TRP A 59 -24.21 14.68 30.58
CA TRP A 59 -22.89 14.66 31.18
C TRP A 59 -21.90 15.49 30.32
N PRO A 60 -21.17 16.46 30.91
CA PRO A 60 -20.23 17.29 30.15
C PRO A 60 -19.12 16.42 29.57
N ARG A 61 -18.90 16.51 28.25
CA ARG A 61 -17.86 15.75 27.54
C ARG A 61 -17.05 16.66 26.65
N SER A 62 -15.75 16.58 26.79
CA SER A 62 -14.74 17.23 25.98
C SER A 62 -14.24 16.25 24.91
N SER A 63 -14.30 16.67 23.65
CA SER A 63 -13.75 15.87 22.55
C SER A 63 -12.23 15.75 22.69
N LEU A 64 -11.70 14.52 22.62
CA LEU A 64 -10.25 14.26 22.49
C LEU A 64 -9.73 14.55 21.08
N ARG A 65 -10.60 14.56 20.07
CA ARG A 65 -10.24 15.15 18.78
C ARG A 65 -10.05 16.63 19.00
N ALA A 66 -8.87 17.13 18.64
CA ALA A 66 -8.50 18.53 18.71
C ALA A 66 -9.66 19.43 18.26
N ARG A 67 -9.75 20.63 18.85
CA ARG A 67 -10.53 21.74 18.28
C ARG A 67 -10.38 21.68 16.76
N PRO A 68 -11.47 21.77 15.98
CA PRO A 68 -11.30 21.93 14.56
C PRO A 68 -10.38 23.15 14.40
N VAL A 69 -9.14 22.90 13.95
CA VAL A 69 -8.48 23.84 13.05
C VAL A 69 -9.56 24.05 12.00
N THR A 70 -10.09 25.27 11.91
CA THR A 70 -11.03 25.65 10.86
C THR A 70 -10.51 25.02 9.57
N PRO A 71 -11.18 23.98 9.06
CA PRO A 71 -10.80 23.43 7.78
C PRO A 71 -11.06 24.55 6.82
N ASP A 72 -10.03 24.95 6.08
CA ASP A 72 -10.24 25.57 4.79
C ASP A 72 -11.27 24.69 4.04
N PRO A 73 -12.37 25.26 3.51
CA PRO A 73 -13.54 24.50 3.14
C PRO A 73 -13.21 23.62 1.93
N ARG A 74 -12.91 22.34 2.19
CA ARG A 74 -12.85 21.31 1.16
C ARG A 74 -14.03 20.37 1.33
N PRO A 75 -14.79 20.09 0.26
CA PRO A 75 -15.97 19.25 0.32
C PRO A 75 -15.56 17.80 0.61
N ALA A 76 -16.10 17.22 1.68
CA ALA A 76 -16.15 15.77 1.83
C ALA A 76 -16.99 15.20 0.68
N MET A 77 -16.44 14.26 -0.07
CA MET A 77 -17.18 13.48 -1.06
C MET A 77 -18.28 12.67 -0.38
N ASN A 78 -19.48 13.23 -0.33
CA ASN A 78 -20.71 12.47 -0.16
C ASN A 78 -21.03 11.84 -1.52
N PHE A 79 -21.00 10.51 -1.60
CA PHE A 79 -21.71 9.80 -2.65
C PHE A 79 -23.21 9.99 -2.39
N ALA A 80 -23.82 10.98 -3.04
CA ALA A 80 -25.26 11.03 -3.17
C ALA A 80 -25.71 9.86 -4.07
N PRO A 81 -26.68 9.03 -3.66
CA PRO A 81 -27.35 8.15 -4.60
C PRO A 81 -27.97 9.04 -5.69
N ILE A 82 -27.75 8.67 -6.95
CA ILE A 82 -28.28 9.36 -8.12
C ILE A 82 -29.82 9.35 -8.00
N ALA A 83 -30.39 10.47 -7.57
CA ALA A 83 -31.81 10.73 -7.75
C ALA A 83 -32.02 11.03 -9.23
N THR A 84 -32.45 10.01 -9.99
CA THR A 84 -32.99 10.19 -11.32
C THR A 84 -34.33 10.92 -11.19
N SER A 85 -34.29 12.25 -11.22
CA SER A 85 -35.50 12.99 -11.58
C SER A 85 -35.76 12.75 -13.06
N PRO A 86 -36.95 12.26 -13.47
CA PRO A 86 -37.28 12.15 -14.87
C PRO A 86 -37.31 13.55 -15.51
N PRO A 87 -36.88 13.70 -16.78
CA PRO A 87 -36.90 15.00 -17.45
C PRO A 87 -38.35 15.53 -17.58
N PRO A 88 -38.55 16.86 -17.61
CA PRO A 88 -39.85 17.44 -17.87
C PRO A 88 -40.30 17.01 -19.28
N VAL A 89 -41.43 16.32 -19.35
CA VAL A 89 -42.09 15.98 -20.60
C VAL A 89 -42.55 17.29 -21.25
N VAL A 90 -41.82 17.73 -22.27
CA VAL A 90 -42.32 18.74 -23.20
C VAL A 90 -43.42 18.06 -24.02
N ALA A 91 -44.66 18.50 -23.81
CA ALA A 91 -45.78 18.06 -24.63
C ALA A 91 -45.53 18.47 -26.09
N PRO A 92 -45.73 17.57 -27.08
CA PRO A 92 -45.67 17.95 -28.48
C PRO A 92 -46.83 18.91 -28.83
N PRO A 93 -46.65 19.79 -29.83
CA PRO A 93 -47.72 20.68 -30.30
C PRO A 93 -48.92 19.88 -30.82
N ALA A 94 -50.12 20.43 -30.59
CA ALA A 94 -51.42 19.76 -30.66
C ALA A 94 -51.92 19.36 -32.07
N ASP A 95 -51.10 19.44 -33.11
CA ASP A 95 -51.55 19.21 -34.49
C ASP A 95 -50.85 17.97 -35.06
N LEU A 96 -51.39 16.79 -34.73
CA LEU A 96 -51.36 15.51 -35.49
C LEU A 96 -51.67 14.33 -34.55
N ALA A 97 -52.85 14.33 -33.93
CA ALA A 97 -53.35 13.16 -33.21
C ALA A 97 -54.16 12.26 -34.15
N LEU A 98 -53.54 11.18 -34.64
CA LEU A 98 -54.32 10.02 -35.10
C LEU A 98 -54.70 9.18 -33.86
N PRO A 99 -55.96 8.73 -33.73
CA PRO A 99 -56.41 8.00 -32.55
C PRO A 99 -55.86 6.56 -32.59
N ILE A 100 -54.77 6.32 -31.88
CA ILE A 100 -54.33 4.96 -31.54
C ILE A 100 -55.01 4.58 -30.22
N ALA A 101 -55.84 3.54 -30.26
CA ALA A 101 -56.49 3.00 -29.07
C ALA A 101 -55.44 2.57 -28.03
N PRO A 102 -55.66 2.83 -26.72
CA PRO A 102 -54.70 2.49 -25.69
C PRO A 102 -54.57 0.97 -25.54
N SER A 103 -53.38 0.44 -25.80
CA SER A 103 -53.01 -0.93 -25.46
C SER A 103 -52.90 -1.07 -23.93
N PRO A 104 -53.43 -2.13 -23.31
CA PRO A 104 -53.34 -2.31 -21.86
C PRO A 104 -51.87 -2.41 -21.43
N ALA A 105 -51.51 -1.63 -20.41
CA ALA A 105 -50.16 -1.60 -19.86
C ALA A 105 -49.73 -3.02 -19.39
N PRO A 106 -48.50 -3.46 -19.70
CA PRO A 106 -47.98 -4.72 -19.19
C PRO A 106 -47.89 -4.68 -17.66
N PRO A 107 -48.15 -5.79 -16.95
CA PRO A 107 -48.09 -5.83 -15.50
C PRO A 107 -46.68 -5.49 -15.02
N THR A 108 -46.58 -4.46 -14.19
CA THR A 108 -45.35 -4.08 -13.51
C THR A 108 -44.94 -5.17 -12.53
N ILE A 109 -43.92 -5.94 -12.90
CA ILE A 109 -43.22 -6.84 -11.96
C ILE A 109 -42.43 -5.94 -11.00
N PRO A 110 -42.67 -5.99 -9.68
CA PRO A 110 -41.90 -5.19 -8.73
C PRO A 110 -40.45 -5.69 -8.74
N VAL A 111 -39.53 -4.87 -9.25
CA VAL A 111 -38.09 -5.10 -9.10
C VAL A 111 -37.74 -4.81 -7.64
N PRO A 112 -37.28 -5.81 -6.86
CA PRO A 112 -36.85 -5.56 -5.48
C PRO A 112 -35.64 -4.62 -5.50
N PRO A 113 -35.57 -3.62 -4.59
CA PRO A 113 -34.46 -2.69 -4.54
C PRO A 113 -33.14 -3.43 -4.27
N PRO A 114 -32.01 -2.94 -4.81
CA PRO A 114 -30.69 -3.51 -4.54
C PRO A 114 -30.46 -3.60 -3.03
N ALA A 115 -29.99 -4.75 -2.56
CA ALA A 115 -29.76 -5.00 -1.14
C ALA A 115 -28.78 -3.96 -0.60
N ALA A 116 -29.23 -3.14 0.35
CA ALA A 116 -28.37 -2.16 0.99
C ALA A 116 -27.15 -2.87 1.61
N PRO A 117 -25.94 -2.30 1.50
CA PRO A 117 -24.78 -2.88 2.15
C PRO A 117 -25.09 -3.04 3.64
N PRO A 118 -24.68 -4.16 4.25
CA PRO A 118 -24.99 -4.43 5.65
C PRO A 118 -24.47 -3.29 6.53
N ASP A 119 -25.36 -2.61 7.24
CA ASP A 119 -24.99 -1.60 8.24
C ASP A 119 -24.19 -2.30 9.36
N LEU A 120 -22.87 -2.21 9.26
CA LEU A 120 -21.93 -2.79 10.22
C LEU A 120 -22.17 -2.26 11.63
N GLY A 121 -22.63 -1.01 11.77
CA GLY A 121 -23.03 -0.43 13.05
C GLY A 121 -24.25 -1.12 13.63
N ALA A 122 -25.29 -1.34 12.83
CA ALA A 122 -26.46 -2.11 13.23
C ALA A 122 -26.14 -3.59 13.50
N ILE A 123 -25.23 -4.20 12.74
CA ILE A 123 -24.75 -5.57 13.01
C ILE A 123 -24.00 -5.62 14.33
N ALA A 124 -23.06 -4.70 14.58
CA ALA A 124 -22.32 -4.63 15.84
C ALA A 124 -23.25 -4.39 17.03
N VAL A 125 -24.25 -3.51 16.90
CA VAL A 125 -25.28 -3.28 17.93
C VAL A 125 -26.13 -4.54 18.16
N ARG A 126 -26.58 -5.23 17.10
CA ARG A 126 -27.36 -6.47 17.22
C ARG A 126 -26.53 -7.60 17.84
N ALA A 127 -25.28 -7.76 17.42
CA ALA A 127 -24.36 -8.74 18.00
C ALA A 127 -24.07 -8.42 19.47
N PHE A 128 -23.90 -7.13 19.81
CA PHE A 128 -23.75 -6.67 21.18
C PHE A 128 -24.99 -7.00 22.01
N LEU A 129 -26.18 -6.59 21.58
CA LEU A 129 -27.44 -6.87 22.28
C LEU A 129 -27.70 -8.38 22.39
N GLY A 130 -27.40 -9.15 21.35
CA GLY A 130 -27.44 -10.62 21.38
C GLY A 130 -26.49 -11.20 22.43
N GLY A 131 -25.23 -10.75 22.46
CA GLY A 131 -24.26 -11.16 23.47
C GLY A 131 -24.66 -10.74 24.89
N SER A 132 -25.16 -9.52 25.07
CA SER A 132 -25.64 -9.00 26.36
C SER A 132 -26.86 -9.76 26.86
N THR A 133 -27.82 -10.08 26.00
CA THR A 133 -29.02 -10.87 26.35
C THR A 133 -28.65 -12.31 26.71
N LEU A 134 -27.75 -12.94 25.96
CA LEU A 134 -27.19 -14.25 26.31
C LEU A 134 -26.45 -14.20 27.66
N ALA A 135 -25.65 -13.16 27.91
CA ALA A 135 -24.97 -12.97 29.18
C ALA A 135 -25.96 -12.78 30.34
N LEU A 136 -27.02 -12.00 30.15
CA LEU A 136 -28.08 -11.81 31.14
C LEU A 136 -28.85 -13.12 31.41
N GLY A 137 -29.24 -13.84 30.35
CA GLY A 137 -29.88 -15.15 30.47
C GLY A 137 -29.00 -16.16 31.22
N TRP A 138 -27.71 -16.16 30.92
CA TRP A 138 -26.72 -16.99 31.63
C TRP A 138 -26.59 -16.63 33.11
N LEU A 139 -26.57 -15.33 33.44
CA LEU A 139 -26.54 -14.85 34.83
C LEU A 139 -27.83 -15.20 35.59
N ALA A 140 -28.98 -15.07 34.94
CA ALA A 140 -30.28 -15.43 35.50
C ALA A 140 -30.38 -16.94 35.76
N LEU A 141 -29.95 -17.77 34.80
CA LEU A 141 -29.88 -19.23 34.94
C LEU A 141 -28.98 -19.62 36.11
N GLY A 142 -27.81 -18.99 36.22
CA GLY A 142 -26.89 -19.19 37.34
C GLY A 142 -27.53 -18.83 38.68
N ALA A 143 -28.15 -17.65 38.78
CA ALA A 143 -28.81 -17.19 40.00
C ALA A 143 -29.96 -18.12 40.42
N TRP A 144 -30.78 -18.56 39.45
CA TRP A 144 -31.85 -19.52 39.68
C TRP A 144 -31.32 -20.87 40.16
N ARG A 145 -30.29 -21.42 39.50
CA ARG A 145 -29.64 -22.66 39.92
C ARG A 145 -29.02 -22.55 41.31
N LEU A 146 -28.42 -21.42 41.66
CA LEU A 146 -27.93 -21.19 43.01
C LEU A 146 -29.09 -21.15 44.03
N ALA A 147 -30.21 -20.52 43.68
CA ALA A 147 -31.38 -20.48 44.55
C ALA A 147 -31.96 -21.89 44.80
N LEU A 148 -32.03 -22.72 43.75
CA LEU A 148 -32.42 -24.13 43.87
C LEU A 148 -31.45 -24.91 44.75
N LEU A 149 -30.15 -24.75 44.53
CA LEU A 149 -29.11 -25.40 45.32
C LEU A 149 -29.24 -25.04 46.80
N ARG A 150 -29.36 -23.75 47.14
CA ARG A 150 -29.53 -23.29 48.53
C ARG A 150 -30.80 -23.81 49.19
N ARG A 151 -31.89 -23.96 48.43
CA ARG A 151 -33.15 -24.53 48.93
C ARG A 151 -33.03 -26.04 49.19
N GLY A 152 -32.22 -26.75 48.42
CA GLY A 152 -31.94 -28.18 48.60
C GLY A 152 -30.87 -28.51 49.64
N SER A 153 -30.21 -27.51 50.22
CA SER A 153 -29.18 -27.71 51.25
C SER A 153 -29.78 -27.80 52.65
N ARG A 154 -29.17 -28.61 53.52
CA ARG A 154 -29.51 -28.71 54.96
C ARG A 154 -28.53 -27.90 55.82
N ARG A 155 -28.86 -27.58 57.07
CA ARG A 155 -27.87 -26.97 58.00
C ARG A 155 -26.77 -27.97 58.36
N ALA A 156 -25.57 -27.44 58.63
CA ALA A 156 -24.45 -28.26 59.05
C ALA A 156 -24.59 -28.74 60.51
N PRO A 157 -23.95 -29.86 60.88
CA PRO A 157 -23.91 -30.31 62.27
C PRO A 157 -23.18 -29.31 63.18
N ALA A 158 -23.54 -29.29 64.47
CA ALA A 158 -22.99 -28.37 65.48
C ALA A 158 -21.46 -28.31 65.48
N ARG A 159 -20.78 -29.47 65.37
CA ARG A 159 -19.31 -29.55 65.30
C ARG A 159 -18.70 -28.65 64.21
N ALA A 160 -19.30 -28.61 63.02
CA ALA A 160 -18.78 -27.81 61.91
C ALA A 160 -19.14 -26.32 62.06
N GLU A 161 -20.32 -26.02 62.63
CA GLU A 161 -20.71 -24.65 62.98
C GLU A 161 -19.81 -24.06 64.06
N GLU A 162 -19.40 -24.86 65.06
CA GLU A 162 -18.45 -24.45 66.11
C GLU A 162 -17.06 -24.12 65.54
N VAL A 163 -16.55 -24.93 64.60
CA VAL A 163 -15.27 -24.64 63.92
C VAL A 163 -15.35 -23.30 63.17
N LEU A 164 -16.44 -23.08 62.42
CA LEU A 164 -16.64 -21.82 61.70
C LEU A 164 -16.78 -20.62 62.65
N ALA A 165 -17.48 -20.80 63.78
CA ALA A 165 -17.62 -19.75 64.80
C ALA A 165 -16.26 -19.36 65.41
N ARG A 166 -15.37 -20.33 65.67
CA ARG A 166 -14.00 -20.04 66.13
C ARG A 166 -13.19 -19.26 65.09
N LEU A 167 -13.29 -19.64 63.82
CA LEU A 167 -12.60 -18.94 62.73
C LEU A 167 -13.14 -17.52 62.49
N ALA A 168 -14.43 -17.29 62.73
CA ALA A 168 -15.06 -15.98 62.61
C ALA A 168 -14.68 -15.03 63.77
N GLY A 169 -14.35 -15.58 64.95
CA GLY A 169 -14.05 -14.80 66.15
C GLY A 169 -15.22 -13.89 66.52
N ASP A 170 -14.94 -12.60 66.70
CA ASP A 170 -15.97 -11.59 67.02
C ASP A 170 -16.89 -11.25 65.83
N SER A 171 -16.59 -11.75 64.63
CA SER A 171 -17.42 -11.52 63.45
C SER A 171 -18.61 -12.48 63.39
N THR A 172 -19.74 -12.03 62.87
CA THR A 172 -20.90 -12.92 62.69
C THR A 172 -20.62 -13.98 61.60
N PRO A 173 -20.61 -15.29 61.93
CA PRO A 173 -20.33 -16.32 60.95
C PRO A 173 -21.47 -16.43 59.92
N PRO A 174 -21.17 -16.75 58.65
CA PRO A 174 -22.18 -16.97 57.63
C PRO A 174 -22.90 -18.30 57.88
N ALA A 175 -24.07 -18.48 57.29
CA ALA A 175 -24.79 -19.75 57.41
C ALA A 175 -23.97 -20.89 56.80
N LEU A 176 -23.74 -21.97 57.56
CA LEU A 176 -23.07 -23.17 57.07
C LEU A 176 -24.11 -24.21 56.66
N LEU A 177 -24.12 -24.56 55.37
CA LEU A 177 -25.09 -25.49 54.79
C LEU A 177 -24.37 -26.67 54.16
N VAL A 178 -24.97 -27.86 54.19
CA VAL A 178 -24.44 -29.09 53.63
C VAL A 178 -25.14 -29.44 52.33
N SER A 179 -24.37 -29.71 51.27
CA SER A 179 -24.90 -30.13 49.96
C SER A 179 -23.88 -30.93 49.15
N ASP A 180 -24.28 -32.12 48.69
CA ASP A 180 -23.44 -33.01 47.87
C ASP A 180 -23.47 -32.68 46.36
N ALA A 181 -24.22 -31.64 45.98
CA ALA A 181 -24.23 -31.16 44.61
C ALA A 181 -22.95 -30.40 44.22
N LEU A 182 -22.10 -30.05 45.20
CA LEU A 182 -20.79 -29.45 44.97
C LEU A 182 -19.67 -30.44 45.25
N ARG A 183 -18.60 -30.38 44.45
CA ARG A 183 -17.40 -31.22 44.65
C ARG A 183 -16.52 -30.68 45.78
N GLN A 184 -16.43 -29.36 45.92
CA GLN A 184 -15.60 -28.66 46.89
C GLN A 184 -16.47 -27.74 47.75
N PRO A 185 -16.01 -27.32 48.94
CA PRO A 185 -16.62 -26.24 49.71
C PRO A 185 -16.73 -24.99 48.84
N ALA A 186 -17.76 -24.17 49.05
CA ALA A 186 -17.91 -22.92 48.31
C ALA A 186 -18.71 -21.88 49.09
N ALA A 187 -18.16 -20.68 49.19
CA ALA A 187 -18.87 -19.48 49.62
C ALA A 187 -19.85 -19.01 48.54
N VAL A 188 -21.10 -18.77 48.92
CA VAL A 188 -22.18 -18.35 48.02
C VAL A 188 -23.07 -17.26 48.63
N GLY A 189 -23.69 -16.44 47.76
CA GLY A 189 -24.69 -15.45 48.16
C GLY A 189 -24.10 -14.08 48.52
N VAL A 190 -24.62 -13.02 47.90
CA VAL A 190 -24.06 -11.65 48.02
C VAL A 190 -24.62 -10.91 49.23
N ALA A 191 -25.95 -10.84 49.36
CA ALA A 191 -26.62 -10.14 50.45
C ALA A 191 -26.71 -10.96 51.75
N ARG A 192 -26.82 -12.28 51.61
CA ARG A 192 -26.85 -13.26 52.71
C ARG A 192 -25.85 -14.37 52.42
N PRO A 193 -24.55 -14.18 52.74
CA PRO A 193 -23.52 -15.15 52.46
C PRO A 193 -23.76 -16.44 53.24
N ALA A 194 -23.43 -17.56 52.61
CA ALA A 194 -23.47 -18.90 53.19
C ALA A 194 -22.28 -19.69 52.66
N ILE A 195 -21.74 -20.61 53.46
CA ILE A 195 -20.74 -21.57 53.03
C ILE A 195 -21.46 -22.89 52.77
N LEU A 196 -21.36 -23.39 51.53
CA LEU A 196 -21.86 -24.71 51.15
C LEU A 196 -20.73 -25.72 51.30
N LEU A 197 -20.95 -26.74 52.13
CA LEU A 197 -19.98 -27.77 52.45
C LEU A 197 -20.48 -29.14 51.94
N PRO A 198 -19.73 -29.85 51.09
CA PRO A 198 -20.09 -31.23 50.71
C PRO A 198 -20.02 -32.16 51.93
N SER A 199 -20.91 -33.15 52.04
CA SER A 199 -20.99 -33.99 53.24
C SER A 199 -19.71 -34.77 53.52
N ARG A 200 -18.91 -35.08 52.49
CA ARG A 200 -17.59 -35.71 52.63
C ARG A 200 -16.63 -34.95 53.56
N PHE A 201 -16.71 -33.62 53.59
CA PHE A 201 -15.85 -32.79 54.44
C PHE A 201 -16.23 -32.89 55.93
N LEU A 202 -17.43 -33.37 56.26
CA LEU A 202 -17.81 -33.62 57.65
C LEU A 202 -17.04 -34.79 58.27
N GLY A 203 -16.52 -35.70 57.43
CA GLY A 203 -15.68 -36.83 57.83
C GLY A 203 -14.17 -36.53 57.83
N GLU A 204 -13.75 -35.35 57.39
CA GLU A 204 -12.33 -34.98 57.42
C GLU A 204 -11.83 -34.76 58.87
N PRO A 205 -10.53 -35.00 59.12
CA PRO A 205 -9.85 -34.58 60.33
C PRO A 205 -10.10 -33.10 60.68
N ALA A 206 -10.08 -32.77 61.97
CA ALA A 206 -10.49 -31.45 62.46
C ALA A 206 -9.64 -30.30 61.88
N ASP A 207 -8.34 -30.52 61.73
CA ASP A 207 -7.37 -29.62 61.11
C ASP A 207 -7.66 -29.37 59.63
N ARG A 208 -8.01 -30.41 58.86
CA ARG A 208 -8.37 -30.27 57.43
C ARG A 208 -9.71 -29.59 57.23
N LEU A 209 -10.70 -29.91 58.06
CA LEU A 209 -12.00 -29.23 58.04
C LEU A 209 -11.83 -27.75 58.40
N GLU A 210 -11.01 -27.44 59.40
CA GLU A 210 -10.71 -26.07 59.79
C GLU A 210 -9.98 -25.30 58.67
N ALA A 211 -9.02 -25.93 57.98
CA ALA A 211 -8.35 -25.34 56.83
C ALA A 211 -9.32 -25.03 55.67
N ALA A 212 -10.22 -25.97 55.36
CA ALA A 212 -11.24 -25.79 54.33
C ALA A 212 -12.21 -24.65 54.68
N LEU A 213 -12.68 -24.60 55.92
CA LEU A 213 -13.57 -23.53 56.38
C LEU A 213 -12.84 -22.18 56.47
N ALA A 214 -11.55 -22.16 56.82
CA ALA A 214 -10.74 -20.94 56.85
C ALA A 214 -10.56 -20.35 55.44
N HIS A 215 -10.36 -21.19 54.42
CA HIS A 215 -10.34 -20.79 53.02
C HIS A 215 -11.67 -20.15 52.59
N GLU A 216 -12.80 -20.84 52.82
CA GLU A 216 -14.12 -20.32 52.44
C GLU A 216 -14.53 -19.08 53.23
N TRP A 217 -14.16 -19.02 54.51
CA TRP A 217 -14.40 -17.86 55.36
C TRP A 217 -13.63 -16.64 54.85
N ALA A 218 -12.40 -16.79 54.36
CA ALA A 218 -11.64 -15.69 53.78
C ALA A 218 -12.38 -15.02 52.62
N HIS A 219 -13.00 -15.81 51.73
CA HIS A 219 -13.84 -15.27 50.64
C HIS A 219 -15.03 -14.46 51.15
N VAL A 220 -15.66 -14.88 52.25
CA VAL A 220 -16.79 -14.15 52.86
C VAL A 220 -16.30 -12.88 53.55
N ARG A 221 -15.29 -13.00 54.43
CA ARG A 221 -14.68 -11.91 55.20
C ARG A 221 -14.18 -10.79 54.30
N ASP A 222 -13.49 -11.14 53.22
CA ASP A 222 -12.86 -10.16 52.33
C ASP A 222 -13.85 -9.60 51.29
N GLY A 223 -15.10 -10.08 51.29
CA GLY A 223 -16.16 -9.59 50.41
C GLY A 223 -15.96 -9.99 48.94
N ASP A 224 -15.32 -11.14 48.69
CA ASP A 224 -15.07 -11.66 47.35
C ASP A 224 -16.37 -11.91 46.57
N LEU A 225 -17.42 -12.31 47.28
CA LEU A 225 -18.76 -12.50 46.70
C LEU A 225 -19.35 -11.19 46.15
N ARG A 226 -19.07 -10.05 46.81
CA ARG A 226 -19.51 -8.72 46.33
C ARG A 226 -18.73 -8.29 45.09
N ARG A 227 -17.40 -8.52 45.08
CA ARG A 227 -16.54 -8.24 43.92
C ARG A 227 -16.91 -9.11 42.72
N LEU A 228 -17.19 -10.39 42.97
CA LEU A 228 -17.69 -11.31 41.96
C LEU A 228 -19.04 -10.85 41.39
N ALA A 229 -19.97 -10.43 42.25
CA ALA A 229 -21.26 -9.88 41.83
C ALA A 229 -21.09 -8.63 40.97
N LEU A 230 -20.23 -7.69 41.41
CA LEU A 230 -19.93 -6.48 40.65
C LEU A 230 -19.29 -6.79 39.30
N SER A 231 -18.37 -7.76 39.24
CA SER A 231 -17.82 -8.22 37.97
C SER A 231 -18.93 -8.78 37.07
N ARG A 232 -19.86 -9.59 37.62
CA ARG A 232 -20.97 -10.17 36.86
C ARG A 232 -21.95 -9.11 36.34
N LEU A 233 -22.20 -8.04 37.09
CA LEU A 233 -23.04 -6.91 36.64
C LEU A 233 -22.44 -6.19 35.43
N LEU A 234 -21.11 -6.13 35.32
CA LEU A 234 -20.42 -5.55 34.16
C LEU A 234 -20.38 -6.48 32.95
N LEU A 235 -20.66 -7.78 33.12
CA LEU A 235 -20.52 -8.77 32.05
C LEU A 235 -21.39 -8.46 30.83
N PRO A 236 -22.68 -8.11 30.94
CA PRO A 236 -23.49 -7.78 29.76
C PRO A 236 -22.94 -6.58 28.97
N ALA A 237 -22.25 -5.66 29.63
CA ALA A 237 -21.68 -4.47 29.00
C ALA A 237 -20.27 -4.70 28.43
N LEU A 238 -19.49 -5.62 29.01
CA LEU A 238 -18.07 -5.81 28.70
C LEU A 238 -17.72 -7.24 28.24
N PHE A 239 -18.71 -8.06 27.86
CA PHE A 239 -18.49 -9.46 27.49
C PHE A 239 -17.50 -9.63 26.34
N ALA A 240 -17.42 -8.67 25.41
CA ALA A 240 -16.49 -8.71 24.28
C ALA A 240 -15.13 -8.06 24.58
N HIS A 241 -14.90 -7.52 25.79
CA HIS A 241 -13.70 -6.75 26.10
C HIS A 241 -12.57 -7.63 26.68
N PRO A 242 -11.43 -7.83 25.99
CA PRO A 242 -10.40 -8.79 26.40
C PRO A 242 -9.72 -8.43 27.74
N LEU A 243 -9.38 -7.15 27.96
CA LEU A 243 -8.79 -6.69 29.22
C LEU A 243 -9.70 -6.89 30.43
N TYR A 244 -11.02 -6.86 30.25
CA TYR A 244 -11.96 -7.17 31.33
C TYR A 244 -11.93 -8.67 31.70
N TRP A 245 -11.77 -9.57 30.72
CA TRP A 245 -11.53 -10.99 31.00
C TRP A 245 -10.21 -11.24 31.72
N LEU A 246 -9.15 -10.50 31.36
CA LEU A 246 -7.87 -10.54 32.07
C LEU A 246 -8.02 -10.04 33.51
N LEU A 247 -8.72 -8.93 33.73
CA LEU A 247 -9.02 -8.41 35.07
C LEU A 247 -9.79 -9.45 35.90
N ARG A 248 -10.79 -10.10 35.34
CA ARG A 248 -11.55 -11.17 36.02
C ARG A 248 -10.66 -12.35 36.37
N ALA A 249 -9.84 -12.82 35.43
CA ALA A 249 -8.91 -13.91 35.67
C ALA A 249 -7.90 -13.55 36.77
N ARG A 250 -7.44 -12.29 36.79
CA ARG A 250 -6.52 -11.79 37.83
C ARG A 250 -7.19 -11.68 39.20
N ILE A 251 -8.40 -11.13 39.27
CA ILE A 251 -9.20 -11.10 40.50
C ILE A 251 -9.34 -12.51 41.05
N ARG A 252 -9.70 -13.49 40.22
CA ARG A 252 -9.80 -14.88 40.67
C ARG A 252 -8.49 -15.40 41.23
N ALA A 253 -7.40 -15.31 40.47
CA ALA A 253 -6.11 -15.80 40.94
C ALA A 253 -5.64 -15.14 42.25
N ASP A 254 -5.91 -13.84 42.42
CA ASP A 254 -5.54 -13.12 43.63
C ASP A 254 -6.46 -13.45 44.82
N GLN A 255 -7.75 -13.75 44.57
CA GLN A 255 -8.70 -14.22 45.59
C GLN A 255 -8.26 -15.58 46.15
N GLU A 256 -7.96 -16.53 45.28
CA GLU A 256 -7.47 -17.85 45.67
C GLU A 256 -6.16 -17.73 46.47
N ALA A 257 -5.22 -16.88 46.04
CA ALA A 257 -3.96 -16.69 46.75
C ALA A 257 -4.13 -16.12 48.18
N VAL A 258 -5.08 -15.20 48.39
CA VAL A 258 -5.37 -14.65 49.72
C VAL A 258 -6.12 -15.67 50.59
N ALA A 259 -7.08 -16.40 50.03
CA ALA A 259 -7.81 -17.44 50.73
C ALA A 259 -6.88 -18.61 51.13
N ASP A 260 -5.98 -19.03 50.24
CA ASP A 260 -4.94 -20.02 50.49
C ASP A 260 -3.99 -19.58 51.62
N ALA A 261 -3.59 -18.30 51.64
CA ALA A 261 -2.77 -17.76 52.71
C ALA A 261 -3.51 -17.79 54.06
N SER A 262 -4.82 -17.51 54.07
CA SER A 262 -5.65 -17.57 55.29
C SER A 262 -5.81 -19.01 55.80
N ALA A 263 -5.96 -19.98 54.91
CA ALA A 263 -6.06 -21.39 55.29
C ALA A 263 -4.70 -21.95 55.75
N ALA A 264 -3.62 -21.59 55.08
CA ALA A 264 -2.25 -21.96 55.45
C ALA A 264 -1.81 -21.35 56.79
N ALA A 265 -2.38 -20.21 57.20
CA ALA A 265 -2.14 -19.63 58.52
C ALA A 265 -2.70 -20.50 59.66
N VAL A 266 -3.72 -21.33 59.39
CA VAL A 266 -4.33 -22.24 60.37
C VAL A 266 -3.68 -23.63 60.31
N ALA A 267 -3.56 -24.22 59.12
CA ALA A 267 -3.10 -25.61 58.95
C ALA A 267 -1.60 -25.75 58.65
N GLY A 268 -0.86 -24.64 58.57
CA GLY A 268 0.49 -24.60 58.03
C GLY A 268 0.53 -24.75 56.51
N ARG A 269 1.55 -24.18 55.86
CA ARG A 269 1.67 -24.13 54.39
C ARG A 269 1.74 -25.52 53.74
N LEU A 270 2.54 -26.42 54.33
CA LEU A 270 2.70 -27.79 53.84
C LEU A 270 1.45 -28.64 54.09
N GLY A 271 0.91 -28.59 55.31
CA GLY A 271 -0.31 -29.32 55.66
C GLY A 271 -1.51 -28.91 54.81
N TYR A 272 -1.63 -27.62 54.50
CA TYR A 272 -2.66 -27.13 53.59
C TYR A 272 -2.43 -27.57 52.13
N ALA A 273 -1.20 -27.55 51.63
CA ALA A 273 -0.88 -28.02 50.28
C ALA A 273 -1.18 -29.53 50.10
N GLU A 274 -0.90 -30.35 51.12
CA GLU A 274 -1.25 -31.77 51.14
C GLU A 274 -2.77 -31.98 51.16
N ALA A 275 -3.50 -31.21 51.98
CA ALA A 275 -4.96 -31.25 52.02
C ALA A 275 -5.57 -30.88 50.66
N LEU A 276 -5.07 -29.83 50.01
CA LEU A 276 -5.51 -29.40 48.67
C LEU A 276 -5.29 -30.49 47.61
N LEU A 277 -4.14 -31.17 47.66
CA LEU A 277 -3.83 -32.29 46.76
C LEU A 277 -4.74 -33.50 47.02
N ALA A 278 -5.01 -33.83 48.29
CA ALA A 278 -5.90 -34.92 48.67
C ALA A 278 -7.35 -34.67 48.23
N TRP A 279 -7.86 -33.44 48.41
CA TRP A 279 -9.20 -33.06 47.98
C TRP A 279 -9.37 -33.07 46.47
N SER A 280 -8.31 -32.73 45.72
CA SER A 280 -8.27 -32.80 44.25
C SER A 280 -8.36 -34.24 43.75
N LYS A 281 -7.58 -35.16 44.33
CA LYS A 281 -7.58 -36.59 43.95
C LYS A 281 -8.91 -37.30 44.27
N SER A 282 -9.60 -36.85 45.32
CA SER A 282 -10.79 -37.52 45.86
C SER A 282 -12.11 -36.94 45.33
N ALA A 283 -12.07 -36.07 44.31
CA ALA A 283 -13.26 -35.42 43.76
C ALA A 283 -13.96 -36.32 42.72
N PRO A 284 -15.20 -36.80 42.95
CA PRO A 284 -15.90 -37.69 42.01
C PRO A 284 -16.25 -36.99 40.68
N GLU A 285 -16.33 -37.76 39.59
CA GLU A 285 -16.82 -37.30 38.29
C GLU A 285 -18.35 -37.03 38.35
N SER A 286 -18.72 -35.80 38.67
CA SER A 286 -20.12 -35.36 38.57
C SER A 286 -20.53 -35.04 37.12
N PRO A 287 -21.64 -35.61 36.61
CA PRO A 287 -22.22 -35.32 35.30
C PRO A 287 -22.80 -33.90 35.17
N TRP A 288 -22.97 -33.17 36.27
CA TRP A 288 -23.54 -31.81 36.27
C TRP A 288 -22.61 -30.73 35.69
N ILE A 289 -21.36 -31.07 35.37
CA ILE A 289 -20.35 -30.13 34.85
C ILE A 289 -20.42 -29.99 33.31
N ALA A 290 -21.05 -30.93 32.61
CA ALA A 290 -21.19 -30.87 31.15
C ALA A 290 -22.25 -29.87 30.67
N ALA A 291 -23.22 -29.50 31.51
CA ALA A 291 -24.32 -28.60 31.14
C ALA A 291 -24.18 -27.23 31.83
N GLY A 292 -23.51 -26.33 31.10
CA GLY A 292 -23.22 -24.95 31.45
C GLY A 292 -24.22 -24.20 32.35
N GLY A 293 -23.67 -23.43 33.29
CA GLY A 293 -24.39 -22.35 33.98
C GLY A 293 -24.63 -22.55 35.48
N SER A 294 -23.61 -22.73 36.31
CA SER A 294 -23.78 -22.65 37.76
C SER A 294 -22.77 -21.71 38.41
N VAL A 295 -23.19 -21.14 39.54
CA VAL A 295 -22.58 -20.04 40.28
C VAL A 295 -21.28 -20.42 41.00
N ALA A 296 -20.81 -21.66 40.85
CA ALA A 296 -19.57 -22.17 41.41
C ALA A 296 -18.34 -21.79 40.56
N LEU A 297 -17.27 -21.45 41.28
CA LEU A 297 -15.90 -21.33 40.79
C LEU A 297 -15.45 -22.70 40.24
N PHE A 298 -15.24 -22.82 38.92
CA PHE A 298 -14.68 -24.05 38.34
C PHE A 298 -13.21 -23.85 38.01
N GLU A 299 -12.37 -24.66 38.65
CA GLU A 299 -10.92 -24.67 38.50
C GLU A 299 -10.49 -25.41 37.23
N ARG A 300 -9.51 -24.86 36.51
CA ARG A 300 -8.77 -25.61 35.48
C ARG A 300 -7.62 -26.37 36.16
N PRO A 301 -7.17 -27.53 35.63
CA PRO A 301 -6.04 -28.29 36.19
C PRO A 301 -4.76 -27.47 36.39
N SER A 302 -4.55 -26.44 35.56
CA SER A 302 -3.41 -25.51 35.66
C SER A 302 -3.43 -24.60 36.89
N GLN A 303 -4.55 -24.45 37.59
CA GLN A 303 -4.67 -23.58 38.77
C GLN A 303 -4.20 -24.26 40.05
N ILE A 304 -4.46 -25.55 40.23
CA ILE A 304 -4.01 -26.31 41.41
C ILE A 304 -2.47 -26.34 41.50
N LYS A 305 -1.80 -26.60 40.36
CA LYS A 305 -0.32 -26.55 40.29
C LYS A 305 0.23 -25.19 40.72
N ARG A 306 -0.42 -24.09 40.29
CA ARG A 306 -0.02 -22.73 40.64
C ARG A 306 -0.25 -22.41 42.12
N ARG A 307 -1.38 -22.84 42.70
CA ARG A 307 -1.70 -22.65 44.12
C ARG A 307 -0.71 -23.39 45.02
N ILE A 308 -0.42 -24.67 44.71
CA ILE A 308 0.60 -25.45 45.44
C ILE A 308 1.99 -24.81 45.29
N ALA A 309 2.39 -24.39 44.08
CA ALA A 309 3.67 -23.73 43.87
C ALA A 309 3.80 -22.43 44.69
N MET A 310 2.75 -21.61 44.74
CA MET A 310 2.73 -20.40 45.56
C MET A 310 2.79 -20.69 47.07
N LEU A 311 2.18 -21.79 47.53
CA LEU A 311 2.25 -22.20 48.93
C LEU A 311 3.64 -22.73 49.33
N LEU A 312 4.35 -23.37 48.41
CA LEU A 312 5.70 -23.90 48.64
C LEU A 312 6.81 -22.84 48.52
N ASP A 313 6.52 -21.70 47.90
CA ASP A 313 7.46 -20.57 47.81
C ASP A 313 7.55 -19.83 49.15
N THR A 314 8.64 -20.06 49.89
CA THR A 314 8.89 -19.46 51.21
C THR A 314 9.32 -17.99 51.15
N GLU A 315 9.73 -17.49 49.99
CA GLU A 315 10.14 -16.08 49.81
C GLU A 315 8.92 -15.16 49.70
N ILE A 316 7.76 -15.69 49.32
CA ILE A 316 6.52 -14.93 49.14
C ILE A 316 5.60 -15.09 50.38
N GLN A 317 5.61 -14.06 51.22
CA GLN A 317 4.62 -13.86 52.29
C GLN A 317 3.44 -13.05 51.74
N VAL A 318 2.31 -13.73 51.50
CA VAL A 318 1.07 -13.08 51.02
C VAL A 318 0.40 -12.36 52.18
N GLU A 319 0.14 -11.05 52.01
CA GLU A 319 -0.65 -10.27 52.97
C GLU A 319 -2.08 -10.86 53.09
N SER A 320 -2.50 -11.16 54.32
CA SER A 320 -3.85 -11.68 54.61
C SER A 320 -4.95 -10.63 54.49
N ALA A 321 -4.61 -9.34 54.59
CA ALA A 321 -5.54 -8.23 54.41
C ALA A 321 -4.85 -6.98 53.87
N CYS A 322 -5.57 -6.21 53.06
CA CYS A 322 -5.07 -4.96 52.50
C CYS A 322 -5.25 -3.78 53.49
N PRO A 323 -4.22 -2.95 53.76
CA PRO A 323 -4.34 -1.77 54.62
C PRO A 323 -5.48 -0.82 54.19
N ALA A 324 -6.19 -0.24 55.16
CA ALA A 324 -7.31 0.68 54.91
C ALA A 324 -6.91 1.89 54.05
N ARG A 325 -5.74 2.48 54.33
CA ARG A 325 -5.17 3.60 53.54
C ARG A 325 -4.99 3.26 52.05
N TRP A 326 -4.57 2.03 51.73
CA TRP A 326 -4.39 1.58 50.35
C TRP A 326 -5.73 1.37 49.64
N ARG A 327 -6.72 0.81 50.35
CA ARG A 327 -8.09 0.64 49.83
C ARG A 327 -8.73 2.00 49.53
N LEU A 328 -8.53 3.00 50.39
CA LEU A 328 -9.06 4.34 50.16
C LEU A 328 -8.32 5.06 49.03
N ALA A 329 -6.99 4.99 49.01
CA ALA A 329 -6.18 5.60 47.95
C ALA A 329 -6.48 5.00 46.57
N SER A 330 -6.54 3.68 46.45
CA SER A 330 -6.88 3.01 45.18
C SER A 330 -8.28 3.37 44.69
N ARG A 331 -9.28 3.44 45.59
CA ARG A 331 -10.63 3.93 45.25
C ARG A 331 -10.61 5.38 44.78
N GLY A 332 -9.91 6.26 45.49
CA GLY A 332 -9.79 7.68 45.14
C GLY A 332 -9.13 7.89 43.78
N VAL A 333 -8.00 7.23 43.53
CA VAL A 333 -7.27 7.32 42.24
C VAL A 333 -8.12 6.77 41.11
N VAL A 334 -8.71 5.58 41.25
CA VAL A 334 -9.53 5.00 40.18
C VAL A 334 -10.80 5.82 39.95
N ALA A 335 -11.43 6.36 41.00
CA ALA A 335 -12.57 7.24 40.84
C ALA A 335 -12.19 8.53 40.10
N ALA A 336 -11.04 9.12 40.40
CA ALA A 336 -10.52 10.28 39.69
C ALA A 336 -10.22 9.98 38.21
N VAL A 337 -9.61 8.83 37.92
CA VAL A 337 -9.33 8.38 36.54
C VAL A 337 -10.62 8.09 35.78
N ALA A 338 -11.58 7.39 36.39
CA ALA A 338 -12.87 7.11 35.78
C ALA A 338 -13.67 8.40 35.53
N LEU A 339 -13.62 9.35 36.48
CA LEU A 339 -14.23 10.67 36.33
C LEU A 339 -13.58 11.45 35.18
N ALA A 340 -12.25 11.55 35.16
CA ALA A 340 -11.52 12.20 34.08
C ALA A 340 -11.81 11.55 32.71
N ALA A 341 -11.81 10.22 32.64
CA ALA A 341 -12.16 9.48 31.43
C ALA A 341 -13.62 9.73 31.01
N SER A 342 -14.56 9.84 31.95
CA SER A 342 -15.98 10.10 31.66
C SER A 342 -16.23 11.50 31.06
N LEU A 343 -15.31 12.44 31.31
CA LEU A 343 -15.34 13.79 30.73
C LEU A 343 -14.77 13.80 29.31
N LEU A 344 -14.28 12.69 28.79
CA LEU A 344 -13.74 12.59 27.44
C LEU A 344 -14.77 11.96 26.50
N THR A 345 -14.74 12.36 25.23
CA THR A 345 -15.47 11.67 24.17
C THR A 345 -14.63 11.61 22.90
N LEU A 346 -14.80 10.54 22.13
CA LEU A 346 -14.22 10.44 20.79
C LEU A 346 -15.10 11.08 19.71
N ARG A 347 -16.24 11.66 20.12
CA ARG A 347 -17.17 12.36 19.23
C ARG A 347 -16.59 13.68 18.76
N PRO A 348 -16.63 14.00 17.46
CA PRO A 348 -16.47 15.38 17.02
C PRO A 348 -17.57 16.26 17.64
N PRO A 349 -17.29 17.53 17.96
CA PRO A 349 -18.33 18.46 18.39
C PRO A 349 -19.46 18.50 17.36
N ALA A 350 -20.72 18.54 17.83
CA ALA A 350 -21.88 18.62 16.96
C ALA A 350 -21.80 19.90 16.12
N VAL A 351 -21.52 19.76 14.83
CA VAL A 351 -21.71 20.82 13.85
C VAL A 351 -23.22 21.00 13.75
N ALA A 352 -23.71 22.21 14.03
CA ALA A 352 -25.10 22.57 13.77
C ALA A 352 -25.40 22.23 12.30
N ALA A 353 -26.50 21.51 12.05
CA ALA A 353 -26.88 21.13 10.70
C ALA A 353 -26.94 22.41 9.83
N PRO A 354 -26.27 22.45 8.67
CA PRO A 354 -26.38 23.59 7.79
C PRO A 354 -27.83 23.66 7.31
N SER A 355 -28.44 24.83 7.42
CA SER A 355 -29.66 25.14 6.67
C SER A 355 -29.36 24.92 5.19
N GLU A 356 -30.33 24.34 4.47
CA GLU A 356 -30.35 24.34 3.01
C GLU A 356 -30.43 25.79 2.52
N GLU A 357 -29.26 26.43 2.41
CA GLU A 357 -29.01 27.47 1.44
C GLU A 357 -28.37 26.83 0.20
N PRO A 358 -28.65 27.36 -1.01
CA PRO A 358 -28.14 26.80 -2.24
C PRO A 358 -26.61 26.76 -2.19
N ALA A 359 -26.01 25.66 -2.61
CA ALA A 359 -24.57 25.50 -2.67
C ALA A 359 -23.93 26.70 -3.40
N GLU A 360 -23.27 27.56 -2.62
CA GLU A 360 -22.40 28.59 -3.15
C GLU A 360 -21.19 27.88 -3.75
N VAL A 361 -21.05 28.03 -5.06
CA VAL A 361 -19.89 27.64 -5.85
C VAL A 361 -18.64 28.09 -5.10
N ALA A 362 -17.71 27.16 -4.85
CA ALA A 362 -16.43 27.45 -4.24
C ALA A 362 -15.85 28.73 -4.84
N ALA A 363 -15.66 29.75 -4.01
CA ALA A 363 -15.00 30.98 -4.42
C ALA A 363 -13.62 30.63 -5.00
N PRO A 364 -13.22 31.25 -6.14
CA PRO A 364 -11.97 30.96 -6.81
C PRO A 364 -10.79 31.49 -5.99
N GLY A 365 -10.31 30.69 -5.05
CA GLY A 365 -9.11 30.96 -4.27
C GLY A 365 -7.86 30.50 -5.02
N ASP A 366 -7.07 31.48 -5.47
CA ASP A 366 -5.75 31.37 -6.13
C ASP A 366 -5.74 30.87 -7.58
N ALA A 367 -6.53 31.54 -8.43
CA ALA A 367 -6.39 31.54 -9.88
C ALA A 367 -5.14 32.33 -10.33
N ASP A 368 -3.94 31.78 -10.09
CA ASP A 368 -2.64 32.36 -10.53
C ASP A 368 -1.80 31.39 -11.39
N GLY A 369 -2.40 30.29 -11.84
CA GLY A 369 -1.84 29.33 -12.79
C GLY A 369 -1.96 29.76 -14.26
N PRO A 370 -1.46 28.94 -15.22
CA PRO A 370 -1.51 29.26 -16.65
C PRO A 370 -2.96 29.39 -17.14
N LEU A 371 -3.17 30.26 -18.12
CA LEU A 371 -4.44 30.37 -18.82
C LEU A 371 -4.62 29.15 -19.73
N LEU A 372 -5.74 28.44 -19.58
CA LEU A 372 -6.15 27.36 -20.48
C LEU A 372 -7.25 27.89 -21.40
N ARG A 373 -7.13 27.63 -22.70
CA ARG A 373 -8.19 27.89 -23.70
C ARG A 373 -8.61 26.58 -24.35
N VAL A 374 -9.90 26.27 -24.28
CA VAL A 374 -10.51 25.13 -24.98
C VAL A 374 -11.14 25.64 -26.27
N LEU A 375 -10.80 24.99 -27.38
CA LEU A 375 -11.32 25.26 -28.71
C LEU A 375 -12.21 24.09 -29.17
N GLY A 376 -13.23 24.42 -29.97
CA GLY A 376 -14.00 23.45 -30.72
C GLY A 376 -13.18 22.83 -31.87
N PRO A 377 -13.73 21.81 -32.56
CA PRO A 377 -13.04 21.17 -33.68
C PRO A 377 -12.75 22.12 -34.85
N ASP A 378 -13.57 23.15 -35.03
CA ASP A 378 -13.44 24.26 -35.99
C ASP A 378 -12.33 25.26 -35.61
N GLY A 379 -11.83 25.21 -34.37
CA GLY A 379 -10.79 26.12 -33.87
C GLY A 379 -11.34 27.36 -33.16
N GLU A 380 -12.66 27.50 -33.06
CA GLU A 380 -13.30 28.59 -32.32
C GLU A 380 -13.30 28.32 -30.81
N PRO A 381 -13.29 29.35 -29.95
CA PRO A 381 -13.36 29.15 -28.50
C PRO A 381 -14.65 28.43 -28.06
N PHE A 382 -14.51 27.42 -27.20
CA PHE A 382 -15.62 26.59 -26.77
C PHE A 382 -16.02 26.90 -25.32
N ALA A 383 -17.21 27.45 -25.14
CA ALA A 383 -17.79 27.74 -23.82
C ALA A 383 -18.46 26.49 -23.21
N GLY A 384 -18.37 26.34 -21.88
CA GLY A 384 -19.03 25.23 -21.16
C GLY A 384 -18.29 23.89 -21.20
N ALA A 385 -17.03 23.85 -21.63
CA ALA A 385 -16.22 22.64 -21.55
C ALA A 385 -15.81 22.38 -20.09
N LYS A 386 -16.11 21.17 -19.59
CA LYS A 386 -15.74 20.73 -18.24
C LYS A 386 -14.27 20.37 -18.19
N VAL A 387 -13.48 21.12 -17.43
CA VAL A 387 -12.03 20.94 -17.30
C VAL A 387 -11.70 20.22 -16.00
N ARG A 388 -10.98 19.11 -16.11
CA ARG A 388 -10.47 18.32 -14.98
C ARG A 388 -8.95 18.36 -14.95
N VAL A 389 -8.40 18.41 -13.75
CA VAL A 389 -6.94 18.40 -13.50
C VAL A 389 -6.61 17.30 -12.51
N GLY A 390 -5.62 16.46 -12.83
CA GLY A 390 -5.16 15.36 -11.99
C GLY A 390 -3.64 15.18 -12.02
N GLU A 391 -3.15 14.28 -11.18
CA GLU A 391 -1.72 13.94 -11.12
C GLU A 391 -1.25 13.14 -12.35
N PRO A 392 0.00 13.32 -12.81
CA PRO A 392 0.57 12.53 -13.89
C PRO A 392 0.67 11.05 -13.49
N GLY A 393 0.34 10.14 -14.41
CA GLY A 393 0.52 8.70 -14.20
C GLY A 393 -0.54 8.02 -13.31
N ARG A 394 -1.53 8.77 -12.78
CA ARG A 394 -2.66 8.23 -12.00
C ARG A 394 -3.89 7.83 -12.82
N GLY A 395 -3.79 7.83 -14.14
CA GLY A 395 -4.89 7.33 -14.94
C GLY A 395 -6.21 8.08 -14.73
N GLY A 396 -6.21 9.38 -14.37
CA GLY A 396 -7.40 10.22 -14.36
C GLY A 396 -8.44 9.92 -13.27
N ALA A 397 -8.23 8.88 -12.44
CA ALA A 397 -9.16 8.46 -11.40
C ALA A 397 -9.48 9.49 -10.34
N ASP A 398 -8.50 10.32 -10.03
CA ASP A 398 -8.59 11.35 -9.02
C ASP A 398 -8.63 12.76 -9.63
N ALA A 399 -8.94 12.89 -10.94
CA ALA A 399 -8.95 14.19 -11.61
C ALA A 399 -10.13 15.05 -11.16
N ALA A 400 -9.84 16.08 -10.36
CA ALA A 400 -10.85 16.98 -9.81
C ALA A 400 -11.38 17.92 -10.90
N LEU A 401 -12.71 18.16 -10.89
CA LEU A 401 -13.33 19.19 -11.73
C LEU A 401 -12.87 20.57 -11.23
N VAL A 402 -12.18 21.31 -12.10
CA VAL A 402 -11.70 22.66 -11.82
C VAL A 402 -12.77 23.70 -12.15
N GLY A 403 -13.58 23.44 -13.17
CA GLY A 403 -14.67 24.32 -13.59
C GLY A 403 -15.02 24.15 -15.06
N GLU A 404 -15.80 25.09 -15.57
CA GLU A 404 -16.22 25.16 -16.97
C GLU A 404 -15.59 26.36 -17.67
N THR A 405 -15.31 26.25 -18.96
CA THR A 405 -14.76 27.36 -19.75
C THR A 405 -15.77 28.49 -19.94
N GLY A 406 -15.28 29.74 -19.86
CA GLY A 406 -16.07 30.93 -20.10
C GLY A 406 -16.45 31.14 -21.58
N PRO A 407 -17.15 32.25 -21.90
CA PRO A 407 -17.61 32.58 -23.25
C PRO A 407 -16.48 32.70 -24.29
N ASP A 408 -15.27 33.03 -23.83
CA ASP A 408 -14.04 33.12 -24.65
C ASP A 408 -13.25 31.80 -24.70
N GLY A 409 -13.90 30.70 -24.29
CA GLY A 409 -13.32 29.36 -24.18
C GLY A 409 -12.21 29.24 -23.15
N ALA A 410 -12.00 30.25 -22.29
CA ALA A 410 -10.88 30.26 -21.36
C ALA A 410 -11.27 29.87 -19.93
N ILE A 411 -10.31 29.29 -19.21
CA ILE A 411 -10.36 29.05 -17.77
C ILE A 411 -8.95 29.17 -17.21
N ARG A 412 -8.80 29.74 -16.02
CA ARG A 412 -7.50 29.82 -15.36
C ARG A 412 -7.32 28.61 -14.44
N LEU A 413 -6.20 27.90 -14.59
CA LEU A 413 -5.94 26.69 -13.81
C LEU A 413 -5.36 27.01 -12.42
N PRO A 414 -5.50 26.09 -11.44
CA PRO A 414 -4.86 26.23 -10.13
C PRO A 414 -3.34 26.26 -10.26
N LYS A 415 -2.65 26.92 -9.31
CA LYS A 415 -1.19 27.03 -9.25
C LYS A 415 -0.47 25.66 -9.34
N ALA A 416 -1.08 24.59 -8.82
CA ALA A 416 -0.57 23.22 -8.88
C ALA A 416 -0.39 22.65 -10.31
N ALA A 417 -1.01 23.28 -11.33
CA ALA A 417 -0.85 22.92 -12.72
C ALA A 417 0.42 23.53 -13.40
N ARG A 418 1.17 24.40 -12.72
CA ARG A 418 2.46 24.93 -13.24
C ARG A 418 3.55 23.85 -13.21
N GLY A 419 4.29 23.69 -14.30
CA GLY A 419 5.49 22.85 -14.36
C GLY A 419 5.40 21.59 -15.24
N GLY A 420 4.40 21.50 -16.13
CA GLY A 420 4.33 20.47 -17.17
C GLY A 420 4.08 19.04 -16.70
N ARG A 421 3.73 18.86 -15.42
CA ARG A 421 3.47 17.54 -14.82
C ARG A 421 1.99 17.23 -14.57
N ALA A 422 1.07 18.19 -14.52
CA ALA A 422 -0.35 17.86 -14.28
C ALA A 422 -1.04 17.35 -15.57
N SER A 423 -1.89 16.31 -15.45
CA SER A 423 -2.76 15.86 -16.54
C SER A 423 -4.02 16.74 -16.59
N VAL A 424 -4.25 17.40 -17.72
CA VAL A 424 -5.41 18.29 -17.91
C VAL A 424 -6.28 17.75 -19.04
N ILE A 425 -7.56 17.54 -18.75
CA ILE A 425 -8.54 16.96 -19.69
C ILE A 425 -9.75 17.90 -19.76
N ALA A 426 -10.18 18.25 -20.97
CA ALA A 426 -11.43 18.95 -21.20
C ALA A 426 -12.45 18.03 -21.87
N THR A 427 -13.69 18.03 -21.38
CA THR A 427 -14.81 17.21 -21.88
C THR A 427 -16.01 18.09 -22.18
N ALA A 428 -16.72 17.81 -23.27
CA ALA A 428 -17.95 18.48 -23.65
C ALA A 428 -18.92 17.46 -24.25
N GLU A 429 -20.22 17.64 -24.04
CA GLU A 429 -21.25 16.74 -24.57
C GLU A 429 -21.24 16.74 -26.11
N GLY A 430 -21.26 15.55 -26.72
CA GLY A 430 -21.18 15.39 -28.18
C GLY A 430 -19.78 15.52 -28.78
N PHE A 431 -18.74 15.72 -27.96
CA PHE A 431 -17.35 15.81 -28.40
C PHE A 431 -16.48 14.77 -27.68
N ALA A 432 -15.41 14.36 -28.35
CA ALA A 432 -14.37 13.55 -27.75
C ALA A 432 -13.45 14.42 -26.87
N PRO A 433 -12.87 13.86 -25.80
CA PRO A 433 -12.07 14.60 -24.83
C PRO A 433 -10.90 15.33 -25.49
N ALA A 434 -10.60 16.54 -25.04
CA ALA A 434 -9.38 17.26 -25.40
C ALA A 434 -8.31 17.10 -24.32
N PHE A 435 -7.06 16.96 -24.76
CA PHE A 435 -5.87 16.77 -23.93
C PHE A 435 -4.66 17.41 -24.65
N PRO A 436 -3.59 17.79 -23.93
CA PRO A 436 -2.62 18.78 -24.43
C PRO A 436 -1.61 18.17 -25.41
N VAL A 437 -1.72 18.55 -26.69
CA VAL A 437 -0.80 18.12 -27.78
C VAL A 437 0.54 18.85 -27.76
N ASP A 438 0.55 20.08 -27.27
CA ASP A 438 1.77 20.85 -27.00
C ASP A 438 1.56 21.71 -25.75
N LEU A 439 2.47 21.57 -24.80
CA LEU A 439 2.50 22.44 -23.65
C LEU A 439 3.07 23.79 -24.12
N THR A 440 2.23 24.81 -24.07
CA THR A 440 2.52 26.26 -24.17
C THR A 440 2.61 26.87 -25.57
N ALA A 441 1.70 27.81 -25.84
CA ALA A 441 1.92 28.89 -26.79
C ALA A 441 3.05 29.84 -26.27
N PRO A 442 3.69 30.64 -27.14
CA PRO A 442 4.84 31.49 -26.77
C PRO A 442 4.58 32.49 -25.64
N ASP A 443 3.30 32.76 -25.35
CA ASP A 443 2.79 33.68 -24.33
C ASP A 443 2.48 33.01 -22.98
N GLY A 444 2.67 31.69 -22.83
CA GLY A 444 2.35 30.96 -21.61
C GLY A 444 0.95 30.33 -21.57
N THR A 445 0.14 30.50 -22.63
CA THR A 445 -1.24 29.97 -22.70
C THR A 445 -1.25 28.51 -23.14
N MET A 446 -2.02 27.67 -22.46
CA MET A 446 -2.25 26.27 -22.85
C MET A 446 -3.52 26.18 -23.71
N VAL A 447 -3.45 25.48 -24.83
CA VAL A 447 -4.60 25.34 -25.75
C VAL A 447 -4.98 23.88 -25.88
N LEU A 448 -6.26 23.57 -25.68
CA LEU A 448 -6.86 22.24 -25.87
C LEU A 448 -7.90 22.31 -26.99
N ARG A 449 -7.93 21.30 -27.87
CA ARG A 449 -8.92 21.23 -28.96
C ARG A 449 -9.79 19.98 -28.81
N LEU A 450 -11.10 20.19 -28.71
CA LEU A 450 -12.10 19.12 -28.73
C LEU A 450 -12.11 18.44 -30.10
N ALA A 451 -12.23 17.12 -30.13
CA ALA A 451 -12.36 16.37 -31.37
C ALA A 451 -13.82 16.00 -31.62
N ARG A 452 -14.20 15.86 -32.91
CA ARG A 452 -15.53 15.41 -33.29
C ARG A 452 -15.72 13.94 -32.90
N ASP A 453 -16.85 13.61 -32.28
CA ASP A 453 -17.23 12.24 -31.94
C ASP A 453 -18.35 11.72 -32.84
N ASP A 454 -18.07 11.63 -34.14
CA ASP A 454 -19.06 11.24 -35.16
C ASP A 454 -18.82 9.84 -35.74
N VAL A 455 -17.76 9.15 -35.32
CA VAL A 455 -17.46 7.76 -35.69
C VAL A 455 -17.52 6.88 -34.42
N PRO A 456 -18.69 6.33 -34.08
CA PRO A 456 -18.79 5.44 -32.92
C PRO A 456 -18.19 4.07 -33.23
N ILE A 457 -17.57 3.46 -32.23
CA ILE A 457 -17.02 2.12 -32.33
C ILE A 457 -18.14 1.10 -32.16
N ARG A 458 -18.25 0.15 -33.08
CA ARG A 458 -19.24 -0.93 -33.12
C ARG A 458 -18.53 -2.28 -33.16
N GLY A 459 -18.56 -3.00 -32.05
CA GLY A 459 -17.95 -4.32 -31.97
C GLY A 459 -18.98 -5.43 -31.85
N ARG A 460 -18.62 -6.63 -32.28
CA ARG A 460 -19.30 -7.89 -31.96
C ARG A 460 -18.33 -8.85 -31.30
N LEU A 461 -18.70 -9.35 -30.12
CA LEU A 461 -17.94 -10.30 -29.32
C LEU A 461 -18.51 -11.70 -29.55
N VAL A 462 -17.64 -12.63 -29.93
CA VAL A 462 -17.98 -14.04 -30.09
C VAL A 462 -16.99 -14.90 -29.30
N ASP A 463 -17.37 -16.13 -28.97
CA ASP A 463 -16.43 -17.12 -28.45
C ASP A 463 -15.65 -17.80 -29.60
N ARG A 464 -14.75 -18.73 -29.27
CA ARG A 464 -13.99 -19.49 -30.29
C ARG A 464 -14.86 -20.39 -31.16
N GLU A 465 -16.08 -20.70 -30.73
CA GLU A 465 -17.07 -21.45 -31.50
C GLU A 465 -17.98 -20.53 -32.34
N GLY A 466 -17.73 -19.22 -32.33
CA GLY A 466 -18.49 -18.21 -33.08
C GLY A 466 -19.84 -17.84 -32.46
N ARG A 467 -20.13 -18.29 -31.24
CA ARG A 467 -21.37 -17.96 -30.53
C ARG A 467 -21.27 -16.56 -29.90
N PRO A 468 -22.35 -15.77 -29.90
CA PRO A 468 -22.38 -14.46 -29.26
C PRO A 468 -22.01 -14.49 -27.76
N VAL A 469 -21.18 -13.55 -27.32
CA VAL A 469 -20.87 -13.35 -25.89
C VAL A 469 -21.71 -12.19 -25.36
N ALA A 470 -22.83 -12.51 -24.73
CA ALA A 470 -23.73 -11.54 -24.12
C ALA A 470 -23.31 -11.15 -22.69
N GLY A 471 -23.56 -9.90 -22.30
CA GLY A 471 -23.30 -9.43 -20.94
C GLY A 471 -21.82 -9.15 -20.62
N ALA A 472 -20.94 -9.15 -21.62
CA ALA A 472 -19.53 -8.78 -21.45
C ALA A 472 -19.42 -7.27 -21.28
N ARG A 473 -18.73 -6.84 -20.23
CA ARG A 473 -18.42 -5.44 -19.95
C ARG A 473 -17.26 -5.00 -20.84
N VAL A 474 -17.43 -3.87 -21.52
CA VAL A 474 -16.44 -3.25 -22.38
C VAL A 474 -16.08 -1.88 -21.81
N VAL A 475 -14.80 -1.68 -21.52
CA VAL A 475 -14.26 -0.45 -20.93
C VAL A 475 -13.16 0.08 -21.85
N ALA A 476 -13.26 1.33 -22.29
CA ALA A 476 -12.12 2.00 -22.93
C ALA A 476 -11.08 2.28 -21.85
N THR A 477 -9.91 1.66 -21.92
CA THR A 477 -8.83 1.84 -20.93
C THR A 477 -7.92 2.99 -21.31
N THR A 478 -7.69 3.20 -22.60
CA THR A 478 -6.84 4.27 -23.14
C THR A 478 -7.42 4.83 -24.42
N ILE A 479 -7.32 6.15 -24.62
CA ILE A 479 -7.59 6.85 -25.87
C ILE A 479 -6.33 7.62 -26.23
N GLN A 480 -5.89 7.50 -27.48
CA GLN A 480 -4.65 8.09 -27.98
C GLN A 480 -4.94 9.05 -29.12
N GLY A 481 -4.40 10.26 -29.01
CA GLY A 481 -4.41 11.26 -30.07
C GLY A 481 -3.10 11.24 -30.86
N HIS A 482 -3.14 11.82 -32.06
CA HIS A 482 -1.96 11.95 -32.93
C HIS A 482 -1.62 13.43 -33.13
N SER A 483 -0.33 13.76 -33.15
CA SER A 483 0.16 15.13 -33.30
C SER A 483 -0.24 15.79 -34.63
N SER A 484 -0.41 14.99 -35.69
CA SER A 484 -0.96 15.42 -36.98
C SER A 484 -2.48 15.67 -36.97
N GLY A 485 -3.17 15.33 -35.86
CA GLY A 485 -4.62 15.37 -35.76
C GLY A 485 -5.35 14.30 -36.59
N THR A 486 -4.61 13.44 -37.31
CA THR A 486 -5.15 12.40 -38.20
C THR A 486 -4.33 11.12 -38.11
N LEU A 487 -4.96 9.97 -38.42
CA LEU A 487 -4.33 8.65 -38.40
C LEU A 487 -3.41 8.40 -39.63
N GLU A 488 -3.41 9.28 -40.64
CA GLU A 488 -2.71 9.04 -41.91
C GLU A 488 -1.19 8.87 -41.76
N GLY A 489 -0.55 9.68 -40.91
CA GLY A 489 0.89 9.56 -40.65
C GLY A 489 1.26 8.22 -40.00
N VAL A 490 0.36 7.68 -39.18
CA VAL A 490 0.48 6.37 -38.53
C VAL A 490 0.28 5.25 -39.54
N LEU A 491 -0.73 5.35 -40.43
CA LEU A 491 -0.98 4.35 -41.48
C LEU A 491 0.16 4.30 -42.53
N GLN A 492 0.69 5.46 -42.94
CA GLN A 492 1.81 5.53 -43.90
C GLN A 492 3.11 4.95 -43.34
N ALA A 493 3.33 5.12 -42.04
CA ALA A 493 4.47 4.59 -41.32
C ALA A 493 4.51 3.05 -41.27
N PHE A 494 3.36 2.42 -41.06
CA PHE A 494 3.25 0.96 -40.96
C PHE A 494 3.32 0.25 -42.33
N GLY A 495 3.16 0.97 -43.43
CA GLY A 495 3.27 0.43 -44.80
C GLY A 495 4.69 0.22 -45.32
N ARG A 496 5.75 0.57 -44.57
CA ARG A 496 7.16 0.44 -45.01
C ARG A 496 7.93 -0.62 -44.21
N PRO A 497 8.46 -1.69 -44.84
CA PRO A 497 9.35 -2.63 -44.16
C PRO A 497 10.62 -1.91 -43.70
N GLY A 498 10.97 -1.98 -42.42
CA GLY A 498 12.23 -1.46 -41.88
C GLY A 498 12.26 0.04 -41.55
N GLY A 499 11.13 0.75 -41.56
CA GLY A 499 11.06 2.11 -41.01
C GLY A 499 11.27 2.12 -39.49
N PRO A 500 11.79 3.22 -38.90
CA PRO A 500 11.95 3.34 -37.46
C PRO A 500 10.56 3.45 -36.82
N ALA A 501 9.93 2.32 -36.53
CA ALA A 501 8.69 2.26 -35.77
C ALA A 501 8.91 2.60 -34.28
N GLY A 502 10.15 2.96 -33.89
CA GLY A 502 10.55 3.23 -32.50
C GLY A 502 10.21 4.62 -32.01
N SER A 503 9.53 5.45 -32.80
CA SER A 503 9.20 6.83 -32.42
C SER A 503 7.98 7.40 -33.17
N PHE A 504 6.98 6.58 -33.51
CA PHE A 504 5.67 7.15 -33.85
C PHE A 504 5.03 7.67 -32.55
N THR A 505 5.29 8.95 -32.32
CA THR A 505 4.72 9.91 -31.37
C THR A 505 3.28 9.64 -30.93
N PHE A 506 3.06 8.62 -30.10
CA PHE A 506 1.98 8.66 -29.10
C PHE A 506 2.41 9.68 -28.04
N ARG A 507 2.10 10.97 -28.25
CA ARG A 507 2.47 12.01 -27.27
C ARG A 507 1.50 12.04 -26.09
N GLU A 508 0.26 11.59 -26.25
CA GLU A 508 -0.72 11.60 -25.16
C GLU A 508 -1.61 10.36 -25.10
N ASN A 509 -1.72 9.83 -23.87
CA ASN A 509 -2.67 8.80 -23.48
C ASN A 509 -3.69 9.45 -22.53
N VAL A 510 -4.98 9.33 -22.83
CA VAL A 510 -6.05 9.65 -21.86
C VAL A 510 -6.65 8.36 -21.34
N PRO A 511 -6.84 8.24 -20.02
CA PRO A 511 -7.52 7.10 -19.42
C PRO A 511 -9.00 7.11 -19.84
N GLY A 512 -9.40 6.09 -20.59
CA GLY A 512 -10.70 6.06 -21.27
C GLY A 512 -11.95 6.16 -20.38
N PRO A 513 -11.99 5.68 -19.11
CA PRO A 513 -13.23 5.65 -18.32
C PRO A 513 -13.74 7.01 -17.82
N TYR A 514 -12.90 8.06 -17.91
CA TYR A 514 -13.28 9.43 -17.57
C TYR A 514 -13.82 10.22 -18.76
N ALA A 515 -13.63 9.68 -19.97
CA ALA A 515 -14.07 10.26 -21.22
C ALA A 515 -15.19 9.47 -21.90
N VAL A 516 -15.22 8.15 -21.67
CA VAL A 516 -16.08 7.19 -22.37
C VAL A 516 -16.72 6.27 -21.34
N ALA A 517 -18.05 6.25 -21.30
CA ALA A 517 -18.79 5.38 -20.40
C ALA A 517 -18.58 3.89 -20.76
N PRO A 518 -18.42 3.00 -19.76
CA PRO A 518 -18.46 1.56 -19.98
C PRO A 518 -19.76 1.14 -20.67
N THR A 519 -19.68 0.14 -21.52
CA THR A 519 -20.83 -0.45 -22.20
C THR A 519 -20.87 -1.96 -21.94
N VAL A 520 -21.98 -2.60 -22.26
CA VAL A 520 -22.18 -4.04 -22.09
C VAL A 520 -22.67 -4.62 -23.42
N SER A 521 -22.16 -5.79 -23.79
CA SER A 521 -22.64 -6.47 -24.99
C SER A 521 -24.07 -6.98 -24.83
N ASP A 522 -24.87 -6.82 -25.89
CA ASP A 522 -26.24 -7.32 -25.95
C ASP A 522 -26.31 -8.85 -26.18
N ALA A 523 -27.51 -9.39 -26.37
CA ALA A 523 -27.74 -10.82 -26.60
C ALA A 523 -27.05 -11.37 -27.86
N ASP A 524 -26.79 -10.51 -28.86
CA ASP A 524 -26.08 -10.85 -30.10
C ASP A 524 -24.56 -10.60 -30.00
N GLY A 525 -24.08 -10.28 -28.80
CA GLY A 525 -22.68 -9.98 -28.51
C GLY A 525 -22.25 -8.60 -29.02
N ARG A 526 -23.18 -7.75 -29.46
CA ARG A 526 -22.87 -6.44 -30.05
C ARG A 526 -22.79 -5.37 -28.98
N PHE A 527 -21.90 -4.40 -29.18
CA PHE A 527 -21.77 -3.25 -28.32
C PHE A 527 -21.41 -1.99 -29.12
N VAL A 528 -21.71 -0.83 -28.53
CA VAL A 528 -21.37 0.47 -29.13
C VAL A 528 -20.64 1.33 -28.09
N VAL A 529 -19.50 1.88 -28.48
CA VAL A 529 -18.72 2.83 -27.68
C VAL A 529 -18.70 4.19 -28.39
N ARG A 530 -19.02 5.25 -27.64
CA ARG A 530 -19.03 6.66 -28.10
C ARG A 530 -18.05 7.47 -27.25
N GLY A 531 -17.48 8.54 -27.80
CA GLY A 531 -16.57 9.46 -27.11
C GLY A 531 -15.08 9.23 -27.41
N VAL A 532 -14.74 8.33 -28.34
CA VAL A 532 -13.33 8.07 -28.74
C VAL A 532 -12.80 9.22 -29.60
N GLY A 533 -13.64 9.75 -30.49
CA GLY A 533 -13.28 10.83 -31.42
C GLY A 533 -12.65 10.34 -32.71
N ARG A 534 -13.05 10.94 -33.83
CA ARG A 534 -12.61 10.59 -35.18
C ARG A 534 -11.08 10.56 -35.32
N ASP A 535 -10.57 9.59 -36.07
CA ASP A 535 -9.13 9.42 -36.40
C ASP A 535 -8.22 9.30 -35.15
N ARG A 536 -8.78 8.85 -34.03
CA ARG A 536 -8.05 8.46 -32.81
C ARG A 536 -8.06 6.95 -32.62
N THR A 537 -7.10 6.44 -31.85
CA THR A 537 -7.06 5.04 -31.43
C THR A 537 -7.47 4.88 -29.97
N ALA A 538 -8.03 3.72 -29.63
CA ALA A 538 -8.37 3.36 -28.27
C ALA A 538 -8.04 1.89 -27.98
N SER A 539 -7.77 1.60 -26.71
CA SER A 539 -7.68 0.25 -26.18
C SER A 539 -8.97 -0.05 -25.41
N LEU A 540 -9.68 -1.10 -25.77
CA LEU A 540 -10.89 -1.58 -25.12
C LEU A 540 -10.57 -2.84 -24.33
N ALA A 541 -10.73 -2.82 -23.00
CA ALA A 541 -10.70 -4.02 -22.20
C ALA A 541 -12.10 -4.64 -22.14
N VAL A 542 -12.18 -5.93 -22.44
CA VAL A 542 -13.39 -6.72 -22.39
C VAL A 542 -13.28 -7.73 -21.26
N SER A 543 -14.28 -7.78 -20.38
CA SER A 543 -14.39 -8.77 -19.30
C SER A 543 -15.82 -9.32 -19.20
N GLY A 544 -15.96 -10.59 -18.84
CA GLY A 544 -17.27 -11.21 -18.73
C GLY A 544 -17.19 -12.68 -18.29
N PRO A 545 -18.33 -13.30 -17.94
CA PRO A 545 -18.35 -14.68 -17.46
C PRO A 545 -17.75 -15.66 -18.48
N GLY A 546 -16.77 -16.44 -18.06
CA GLY A 546 -16.19 -17.53 -18.86
C GLY A 546 -15.24 -17.13 -19.99
N VAL A 547 -14.96 -15.83 -20.17
CA VAL A 547 -14.03 -15.33 -21.19
C VAL A 547 -12.80 -14.69 -20.55
N ALA A 548 -11.66 -14.82 -21.22
CA ALA A 548 -10.42 -14.19 -20.80
C ALA A 548 -10.51 -12.70 -21.04
N ILE A 549 -9.98 -11.93 -20.09
CA ILE A 549 -9.94 -10.48 -20.20
C ILE A 549 -9.01 -10.13 -21.36
N THR A 550 -9.57 -9.46 -22.34
CA THR A 550 -8.91 -9.23 -23.64
C THR A 550 -8.83 -7.74 -23.89
N SER A 551 -7.64 -7.26 -24.28
CA SER A 551 -7.44 -5.89 -24.74
C SER A 551 -7.56 -5.86 -26.25
N ILE A 552 -8.46 -5.04 -26.77
CA ILE A 552 -8.73 -4.87 -28.21
C ILE A 552 -8.32 -3.46 -28.60
N HIS A 553 -7.43 -3.33 -29.58
CA HIS A 553 -7.03 -2.02 -30.12
C HIS A 553 -7.91 -1.64 -31.30
N VAL A 554 -8.51 -0.44 -31.23
CA VAL A 554 -9.49 0.05 -32.21
C VAL A 554 -9.12 1.45 -32.69
N ALA A 555 -9.45 1.77 -33.93
CA ALA A 555 -9.40 3.09 -34.50
C ALA A 555 -10.83 3.60 -34.74
N ALA A 556 -11.12 4.85 -34.36
CA ALA A 556 -12.38 5.53 -34.68
C ALA A 556 -12.39 6.01 -36.14
N ARG A 557 -12.23 5.05 -37.05
CA ARG A 557 -12.21 5.20 -38.50
C ARG A 557 -12.67 3.90 -39.14
N GLU A 558 -13.52 3.97 -40.16
CA GLU A 558 -13.87 2.79 -40.95
C GLU A 558 -12.67 2.36 -41.81
N MET A 559 -12.13 1.18 -41.51
CA MET A 559 -10.97 0.60 -42.17
C MET A 559 -10.88 -0.91 -41.88
N PRO A 560 -10.25 -1.71 -42.75
CA PRO A 560 -9.91 -3.10 -42.42
C PRO A 560 -8.91 -3.16 -41.26
N ALA A 561 -8.88 -4.30 -40.55
CA ALA A 561 -7.89 -4.52 -39.49
C ALA A 561 -6.47 -4.48 -40.06
N LEU A 562 -5.58 -3.77 -39.38
CA LEU A 562 -4.18 -3.62 -39.77
C LEU A 562 -3.26 -4.36 -38.79
N GLU A 563 -2.36 -5.17 -39.33
CA GLU A 563 -1.31 -5.85 -38.57
C GLU A 563 -0.22 -4.87 -38.17
N LEU A 564 -0.06 -4.61 -36.87
CA LEU A 564 1.02 -3.78 -36.35
C LEU A 564 2.25 -4.66 -36.08
N ARG A 565 3.33 -4.44 -36.84
CA ARG A 565 4.64 -5.06 -36.59
C ARG A 565 5.54 -4.09 -35.82
N PRO A 566 5.87 -4.34 -34.54
CA PRO A 566 6.75 -3.47 -33.79
C PRO A 566 8.20 -3.54 -34.29
N PRO A 567 9.00 -2.47 -34.10
CA PRO A 567 10.43 -2.48 -34.40
C PRO A 567 11.18 -3.36 -33.39
N SER A 568 12.22 -4.00 -33.89
CA SER A 568 12.93 -5.18 -33.38
C SER A 568 13.75 -5.03 -32.08
N PHE A 569 13.47 -4.08 -31.20
CA PHE A 569 14.27 -3.92 -29.96
C PHE A 569 13.64 -4.53 -28.70
N TRP A 570 12.33 -4.82 -28.71
CA TRP A 570 11.64 -5.43 -27.58
C TRP A 570 10.54 -6.39 -28.04
N GLU A 571 10.84 -7.68 -27.89
CA GLU A 571 9.92 -8.83 -27.87
C GLU A 571 9.29 -9.37 -29.18
N GLU A 572 9.23 -10.70 -29.17
CA GLU A 572 8.34 -11.63 -29.88
C GLU A 572 6.85 -11.35 -29.58
N ARG A 573 6.38 -10.11 -29.71
CA ARG A 573 4.95 -9.83 -29.59
C ARG A 573 4.27 -10.28 -30.87
N ARG A 574 3.26 -11.15 -30.72
CA ARG A 574 2.32 -11.50 -31.79
C ARG A 574 1.83 -10.23 -32.48
N ASP A 575 1.59 -10.36 -33.77
CA ASP A 575 0.86 -9.43 -34.62
C ASP A 575 -0.28 -8.71 -33.86
N THR A 576 -0.06 -7.47 -33.41
CA THR A 576 -1.11 -6.70 -32.75
C THR A 576 -2.03 -6.15 -33.82
N LEU A 577 -3.29 -6.58 -33.85
CA LEU A 577 -4.27 -6.07 -34.81
C LEU A 577 -4.88 -4.76 -34.32
N LEU A 578 -4.80 -3.71 -35.15
CA LEU A 578 -5.58 -2.49 -34.99
C LEU A 578 -6.87 -2.63 -35.80
N HIS A 579 -8.00 -2.77 -35.11
CA HIS A 579 -9.32 -2.87 -35.74
C HIS A 579 -9.84 -1.49 -36.17
N GLY A 580 -10.64 -1.43 -37.24
CA GLY A 580 -11.40 -0.23 -37.58
C GLY A 580 -12.57 0.01 -36.63
N ALA A 581 -13.38 1.02 -36.93
CA ALA A 581 -14.52 1.42 -36.10
C ALA A 581 -15.59 0.32 -36.00
N THR A 582 -15.71 -0.54 -37.01
CA THR A 582 -16.61 -1.70 -36.99
C THR A 582 -15.80 -2.99 -37.08
N PHE A 583 -16.00 -3.92 -36.13
CA PHE A 583 -15.25 -5.18 -36.09
C PHE A 583 -15.97 -6.32 -35.36
N GLU A 584 -15.46 -7.54 -35.56
CA GLU A 584 -15.82 -8.74 -34.81
C GLU A 584 -14.55 -9.38 -34.25
N VAL A 585 -14.57 -9.77 -32.98
CA VAL A 585 -13.43 -10.40 -32.29
C VAL A 585 -13.91 -11.62 -31.52
N ALA A 586 -13.17 -12.72 -31.67
CA ALA A 586 -13.32 -13.92 -30.87
C ALA A 586 -12.53 -13.78 -29.56
N LEU A 587 -13.19 -14.04 -28.43
CA LEU A 587 -12.59 -14.03 -27.11
C LEU A 587 -12.10 -15.42 -26.73
N ASP A 588 -10.94 -15.46 -26.08
CA ASP A 588 -10.41 -16.70 -25.53
C ASP A 588 -11.17 -17.12 -24.27
N PRO A 589 -11.23 -18.43 -23.95
CA PRO A 589 -11.84 -18.89 -22.70
C PRO A 589 -11.06 -18.38 -21.49
N GLY A 590 -11.79 -17.89 -20.49
CA GLY A 590 -11.23 -17.37 -19.24
C GLY A 590 -10.99 -18.48 -18.24
N ALA A 591 -9.78 -18.55 -17.71
CA ALA A 591 -9.44 -19.47 -16.63
C ALA A 591 -9.71 -18.85 -15.26
N GLU A 592 -9.97 -19.72 -14.29
CA GLU A 592 -10.19 -19.37 -12.89
C GLU A 592 -8.99 -19.78 -12.04
N VAL A 593 -8.57 -18.90 -11.12
CA VAL A 593 -7.60 -19.20 -10.07
C VAL A 593 -8.25 -18.97 -8.71
N VAL A 594 -8.13 -19.95 -7.83
CA VAL A 594 -8.64 -19.92 -6.45
C VAL A 594 -7.54 -20.25 -5.47
N GLY A 595 -7.70 -19.85 -4.21
CA GLY A 595 -6.79 -20.28 -3.16
C GLY A 595 -7.01 -19.54 -1.86
N THR A 596 -6.01 -19.64 -0.99
CA THR A 596 -5.99 -19.01 0.33
C THR A 596 -4.77 -18.13 0.53
N VAL A 597 -4.95 -17.06 1.30
CA VAL A 597 -3.88 -16.18 1.75
C VAL A 597 -3.74 -16.34 3.26
N THR A 598 -2.53 -16.67 3.71
CA THR A 598 -2.23 -16.95 5.12
C THR A 598 -1.02 -16.17 5.61
N ASP A 599 -0.96 -15.89 6.91
CA ASP A 599 0.19 -15.29 7.57
C ASP A 599 1.29 -16.34 7.70
N GLU A 600 2.48 -16.08 7.16
CA GLU A 600 3.57 -17.08 7.08
C GLU A 600 4.04 -17.55 8.46
N ALA A 601 4.04 -16.67 9.46
CA ALA A 601 4.55 -16.99 10.79
C ALA A 601 3.53 -17.76 11.63
N THR A 602 2.25 -17.42 11.52
CA THR A 602 1.19 -17.97 12.38
C THR A 602 0.34 -19.05 11.70
N GLY A 603 0.35 -19.10 10.37
CA GLY A 603 -0.52 -19.96 9.56
C GLY A 603 -2.01 -19.55 9.57
N LEU A 604 -2.36 -18.41 10.17
CA LEU A 604 -3.74 -17.93 10.25
C LEU A 604 -4.18 -17.30 8.91
N PRO A 605 -5.48 -17.36 8.57
CA PRO A 605 -6.01 -16.74 7.36
C PRO A 605 -5.90 -15.21 7.41
N VAL A 606 -5.57 -14.60 6.27
CA VAL A 606 -5.48 -13.14 6.10
C VAL A 606 -6.68 -12.65 5.29
N ALA A 607 -7.66 -12.07 5.98
CA ALA A 607 -8.84 -11.47 5.36
C ALA A 607 -8.53 -10.10 4.73
N GLY A 608 -9.24 -9.70 3.67
CA GLY A 608 -9.06 -8.40 3.02
C GLY A 608 -7.68 -8.17 2.39
N ALA A 609 -6.95 -9.24 2.07
CA ALA A 609 -5.77 -9.16 1.21
C ALA A 609 -6.22 -9.06 -0.26
N THR A 610 -5.56 -8.19 -1.03
CA THR A 610 -5.80 -8.07 -2.47
C THR A 610 -4.94 -9.09 -3.20
N VAL A 611 -5.54 -9.84 -4.12
CA VAL A 611 -4.86 -10.73 -5.06
C VAL A 611 -5.12 -10.21 -6.47
N ALA A 612 -4.06 -9.90 -7.21
CA ALA A 612 -4.13 -9.33 -8.56
C ALA A 612 -3.18 -10.02 -9.54
N ARG A 613 -3.43 -9.89 -10.85
CA ARG A 613 -2.45 -10.20 -11.90
C ARG A 613 -1.50 -9.00 -12.04
N GLY A 614 -0.21 -9.20 -11.80
CA GLY A 614 0.70 -8.09 -11.52
C GLY A 614 0.33 -7.45 -10.19
N PHE A 615 0.48 -6.14 -10.06
CA PHE A 615 0.12 -5.38 -8.85
C PHE A 615 -1.31 -4.87 -8.92
N ALA A 616 -1.93 -4.51 -7.78
CA ALA A 616 -3.32 -4.05 -7.80
C ALA A 616 -3.49 -2.73 -8.59
N ARG A 617 -2.43 -1.91 -8.67
CA ARG A 617 -2.41 -0.68 -9.49
C ARG A 617 -2.25 -0.93 -11.00
N ASP A 618 -1.70 -2.08 -11.41
CA ASP A 618 -1.70 -2.51 -12.83
C ASP A 618 -3.10 -2.72 -13.38
N ASP A 619 -4.06 -2.84 -12.46
CA ASP A 619 -5.46 -3.03 -12.72
C ASP A 619 -6.29 -1.88 -12.15
N PRO A 620 -6.11 -0.64 -12.64
CA PRO A 620 -6.84 0.53 -12.14
C PRO A 620 -8.36 0.43 -12.37
N TRP A 621 -8.79 -0.58 -13.12
CA TRP A 621 -10.18 -0.84 -13.49
C TRP A 621 -10.81 -2.01 -12.73
N GLY A 622 -10.05 -2.70 -11.86
CA GLY A 622 -10.53 -3.84 -11.08
C GLY A 622 -10.91 -5.06 -11.93
N LEU A 623 -10.29 -5.22 -13.10
CA LEU A 623 -10.51 -6.31 -14.05
C LEU A 623 -9.75 -7.60 -13.63
N TYR A 624 -8.53 -7.47 -13.11
CA TYR A 624 -7.62 -8.56 -12.75
C TYR A 624 -7.36 -8.69 -11.24
N SER A 625 -8.25 -8.19 -10.38
CA SER A 625 -8.04 -8.19 -8.93
C SER A 625 -9.26 -8.66 -8.14
N THR A 626 -9.00 -9.25 -6.97
CA THR A 626 -10.01 -9.67 -6.00
C THR A 626 -9.51 -9.45 -4.57
N THR A 627 -10.40 -9.47 -3.58
CA THR A 627 -10.03 -9.45 -2.16
C THR A 627 -10.38 -10.77 -1.46
N THR A 628 -9.62 -11.12 -0.42
CA THR A 628 -9.87 -12.33 0.36
C THR A 628 -11.01 -12.17 1.36
N ASP A 629 -11.78 -13.24 1.56
CA ASP A 629 -12.85 -13.31 2.56
C ASP A 629 -12.32 -13.46 4.02
N ALA A 630 -13.22 -13.61 5.00
CA ALA A 630 -12.86 -13.75 6.41
C ALA A 630 -12.00 -14.98 6.72
N GLU A 631 -12.08 -16.02 5.88
CA GLU A 631 -11.29 -17.24 5.97
C GLU A 631 -10.04 -17.19 5.06
N GLY A 632 -9.71 -16.02 4.50
CA GLY A 632 -8.55 -15.81 3.66
C GLY A 632 -8.67 -16.39 2.25
N ARG A 633 -9.85 -16.85 1.82
CA ARG A 633 -10.06 -17.43 0.49
C ARG A 633 -10.26 -16.33 -0.56
N TYR A 634 -9.80 -16.59 -1.78
CA TYR A 634 -10.01 -15.71 -2.93
C TYR A 634 -10.38 -16.51 -4.19
N ARG A 635 -11.02 -15.82 -5.14
CA ARG A 635 -11.36 -16.32 -6.48
C ARG A 635 -11.09 -15.21 -7.50
N LEU A 636 -10.24 -15.50 -8.49
CA LEU A 636 -9.89 -14.61 -9.57
C LEU A 636 -10.27 -15.26 -10.91
N GLU A 637 -11.00 -14.52 -11.76
CA GLU A 637 -11.54 -15.02 -13.03
C GLU A 637 -11.00 -14.22 -14.21
N GLY A 638 -11.17 -14.76 -15.43
CA GLY A 638 -10.83 -14.05 -16.67
C GLY A 638 -9.34 -14.04 -17.01
N LEU A 639 -8.54 -14.94 -16.42
CA LEU A 639 -7.13 -15.08 -16.75
C LEU A 639 -6.96 -15.84 -18.08
N SER A 640 -6.07 -15.34 -18.94
CA SER A 640 -5.74 -16.05 -20.19
C SER A 640 -4.88 -17.29 -19.89
N PRO A 641 -5.14 -18.44 -20.51
CA PRO A 641 -4.23 -19.59 -20.49
C PRO A 641 -3.01 -19.28 -21.39
N GLY A 642 -2.01 -18.56 -20.85
CA GLY A 642 -0.78 -18.21 -21.58
C GLY A 642 0.12 -19.43 -21.89
N PRO A 643 0.95 -19.39 -22.95
CA PRO A 643 1.68 -20.56 -23.43
C PRO A 643 2.86 -20.97 -22.53
N ARG A 644 3.23 -22.25 -22.61
CA ARG A 644 4.42 -22.82 -21.96
C ARG A 644 5.68 -22.21 -22.61
N ARG A 645 6.50 -21.56 -21.77
CA ARG A 645 7.84 -20.97 -21.98
C ARG A 645 7.92 -19.56 -22.59
N ARG A 646 8.60 -18.70 -21.84
CA ARG A 646 9.36 -17.50 -22.23
C ARG A 646 8.63 -16.31 -22.86
N GLU A 647 7.31 -16.30 -22.96
CA GLU A 647 6.58 -15.06 -23.28
C GLU A 647 6.30 -14.20 -22.01
N ALA A 648 6.41 -12.89 -22.14
CA ALA A 648 5.85 -11.89 -21.22
C ALA A 648 4.32 -11.98 -21.24
N GLY A 649 3.79 -13.04 -20.63
CA GLY A 649 2.37 -13.40 -20.61
C GLY A 649 2.04 -14.49 -19.60
N ALA A 650 2.98 -14.82 -18.70
CA ALA A 650 2.69 -15.67 -17.55
C ALA A 650 1.73 -14.94 -16.60
N ASN A 651 0.81 -15.68 -15.98
CA ASN A 651 -0.05 -15.12 -14.93
C ASN A 651 0.76 -14.98 -13.64
N ASP A 652 1.60 -13.95 -13.59
CA ASP A 652 2.28 -13.54 -12.37
C ASP A 652 1.21 -12.91 -11.46
N LEU A 653 0.81 -13.62 -10.41
CA LEU A 653 -0.20 -13.18 -9.46
C LEU A 653 0.47 -12.66 -8.19
N THR A 654 0.07 -11.49 -7.72
CA THR A 654 0.58 -10.86 -6.50
C THR A 654 -0.51 -10.78 -5.45
N ALA A 655 -0.17 -11.19 -4.22
CA ALA A 655 -1.03 -11.04 -3.04
C ALA A 655 -0.40 -10.03 -2.07
N ALA A 656 -1.18 -9.07 -1.57
CA ALA A 656 -0.72 -8.02 -0.64
C ALA A 656 -1.82 -7.60 0.33
N ARG A 657 -1.45 -7.06 1.51
CA ARG A 657 -2.40 -6.41 2.43
C ARG A 657 -1.75 -5.23 3.12
N VAL A 658 -2.30 -4.04 2.88
CA VAL A 658 -1.74 -2.78 3.40
C VAL A 658 -2.41 -2.34 4.71
N ALA A 659 -3.63 -2.82 4.97
CA ALA A 659 -4.38 -2.51 6.19
C ALA A 659 -3.86 -3.29 7.40
N ALA A 660 -3.85 -2.65 8.58
CA ALA A 660 -3.31 -3.23 9.81
C ALA A 660 -3.89 -4.62 10.16
N PRO A 661 -3.05 -5.61 10.52
CA PRO A 661 -1.58 -5.57 10.44
C PRO A 661 -1.11 -5.62 8.97
N PRO A 662 -0.09 -4.82 8.58
CA PRO A 662 0.39 -4.77 7.20
C PRO A 662 1.21 -6.02 6.85
N TYR A 663 1.15 -6.42 5.58
CA TYR A 663 1.85 -7.55 5.02
C TYR A 663 2.61 -7.16 3.75
N ALA A 664 3.81 -7.71 3.59
CA ALA A 664 4.59 -7.56 2.37
C ALA A 664 3.94 -8.35 1.23
N ALA A 665 4.02 -7.81 0.01
CA ALA A 665 3.46 -8.46 -1.15
C ALA A 665 4.30 -9.68 -1.58
N VAL A 666 3.63 -10.69 -2.11
CA VAL A 666 4.27 -11.89 -2.65
C VAL A 666 3.72 -12.18 -4.04
N SER A 667 4.61 -12.35 -5.00
CA SER A 667 4.29 -12.61 -6.41
C SER A 667 4.67 -14.04 -6.78
N HIS A 668 3.72 -14.80 -7.32
CA HIS A 668 3.95 -16.15 -7.83
C HIS A 668 3.57 -16.23 -9.31
N ARG A 669 4.42 -16.91 -10.09
CA ARG A 669 4.09 -17.26 -11.47
C ARG A 669 3.14 -18.46 -11.50
N VAL A 670 1.91 -18.24 -11.96
CA VAL A 670 0.88 -19.27 -12.05
C VAL A 670 0.77 -19.80 -13.47
N ALA A 671 1.02 -21.10 -13.64
CA ALA A 671 0.85 -21.79 -14.91
C ALA A 671 -0.56 -22.41 -14.97
N ILE A 672 -1.39 -21.93 -15.90
CA ILE A 672 -2.74 -22.47 -16.12
C ILE A 672 -2.62 -23.61 -17.13
N ALA A 673 -2.76 -24.85 -16.66
CA ALA A 673 -2.64 -26.04 -17.51
C ALA A 673 -3.92 -26.38 -18.26
N ASP A 674 -5.09 -26.16 -17.64
CA ASP A 674 -6.41 -26.43 -18.19
C ASP A 674 -7.35 -25.27 -17.79
N PRO A 675 -7.79 -24.41 -18.73
CA PRO A 675 -8.67 -23.29 -18.43
C PRO A 675 -10.09 -23.71 -18.02
N SER A 676 -10.48 -24.97 -18.24
CA SER A 676 -11.81 -25.48 -17.87
C SER A 676 -11.97 -25.85 -16.39
N ARG A 677 -10.86 -25.85 -15.63
CA ARG A 677 -10.84 -26.18 -14.20
C ARG A 677 -10.18 -25.07 -13.39
N PRO A 678 -10.68 -24.76 -12.18
CA PRO A 678 -10.01 -23.80 -11.30
C PRO A 678 -8.59 -24.28 -10.96
N THR A 679 -7.61 -23.41 -11.18
CA THR A 679 -6.22 -23.61 -10.75
C THR A 679 -6.08 -23.16 -9.29
N VAL A 680 -5.50 -24.00 -8.43
CA VAL A 680 -5.30 -23.65 -7.02
C VAL A 680 -3.94 -23.00 -6.83
N GLN A 681 -3.91 -21.80 -6.23
CA GLN A 681 -2.69 -21.09 -5.85
C GLN A 681 -2.82 -20.48 -4.47
N ASP A 682 -2.05 -20.97 -3.49
CA ASP A 682 -2.01 -20.38 -2.15
C ASP A 682 -0.88 -19.34 -2.01
N PHE A 683 -1.08 -18.36 -1.14
CA PHE A 683 -0.10 -17.35 -0.79
C PHE A 683 0.17 -17.35 0.71
N LYS A 684 1.45 -17.13 1.05
CA LYS A 684 1.90 -16.92 2.43
C LYS A 684 2.50 -15.54 2.52
N LEU A 685 1.90 -14.67 3.33
CA LEU A 685 2.32 -13.29 3.49
C LEU A 685 3.15 -13.11 4.76
N ARG A 686 4.25 -12.38 4.64
CA ARG A 686 5.07 -11.96 5.78
C ARG A 686 4.55 -10.65 6.34
N ARG A 687 4.52 -10.51 7.66
CA ARG A 687 4.21 -9.22 8.29
C ARG A 687 5.26 -8.20 7.92
N ALA A 688 4.79 -7.02 7.54
CA ALA A 688 5.66 -5.89 7.25
C ALA A 688 5.84 -5.00 8.50
N ILE A 689 6.96 -4.29 8.53
CA ILE A 689 7.38 -3.31 9.53
C ILE A 689 7.12 -1.93 8.95
N ARG A 690 6.55 -1.01 9.74
CA ARG A 690 6.26 0.34 9.30
C ARG A 690 7.50 1.23 9.40
N GLY A 691 8.24 1.34 8.31
CA GLY A 691 9.37 2.24 8.14
C GLY A 691 8.94 3.70 7.99
N HIS A 692 9.66 4.63 8.59
CA HIS A 692 9.41 6.07 8.39
C HIS A 692 10.66 6.92 8.59
N GLY A 693 10.66 8.13 8.06
CA GLY A 693 11.78 9.07 8.22
C GLY A 693 11.63 10.31 7.36
N ARG A 694 12.71 11.07 7.23
CA ARG A 694 12.77 12.27 6.41
C ARG A 694 13.94 12.25 5.44
N VAL A 695 13.72 12.77 4.24
CA VAL A 695 14.77 13.11 3.29
C VAL A 695 15.18 14.56 3.53
N ILE A 696 16.45 14.79 3.90
CA ILE A 696 16.95 16.06 4.44
C ILE A 696 18.12 16.56 3.61
N ASP A 697 18.10 17.84 3.27
CA ASP A 697 19.26 18.53 2.69
C ASP A 697 20.35 18.75 3.76
N LYS A 698 21.54 18.17 3.57
CA LYS A 698 22.65 18.25 4.54
C LYS A 698 23.08 19.68 4.87
N ALA A 699 23.02 20.60 3.92
CA ALA A 699 23.53 21.97 4.09
C ALA A 699 22.52 22.87 4.80
N THR A 700 21.22 22.68 4.55
CA THR A 700 20.16 23.57 5.06
C THR A 700 19.33 22.95 6.18
N GLY A 701 19.40 21.63 6.38
CA GLY A 701 18.57 20.89 7.34
C GLY A 701 17.08 20.83 6.96
N ARG A 702 16.70 21.31 5.78
CA ARG A 702 15.30 21.32 5.32
C ARG A 702 14.92 19.99 4.69
N GLY A 703 13.64 19.65 4.82
CA GLY A 703 13.04 18.52 4.12
C GLY A 703 13.06 18.71 2.60
N VAL A 704 13.23 17.61 1.87
CA VAL A 704 13.29 17.62 0.40
C VAL A 704 12.31 16.63 -0.17
N ARG A 705 11.58 17.09 -1.21
CA ARG A 705 10.68 16.24 -1.99
C ARG A 705 11.49 15.24 -2.83
N ALA A 706 11.27 13.95 -2.63
CA ALA A 706 12.07 12.87 -3.21
C ALA A 706 11.27 11.56 -3.23
N SER A 707 11.63 10.68 -4.16
CA SER A 707 11.16 9.29 -4.22
C SER A 707 12.10 8.40 -3.39
N VAL A 708 11.56 7.65 -2.42
CA VAL A 708 12.30 6.76 -1.51
C VAL A 708 11.99 5.29 -1.78
N THR A 709 12.98 4.46 -2.06
CA THR A 709 12.84 3.02 -2.29
C THR A 709 13.46 2.21 -1.16
N TYR A 710 12.92 1.02 -0.89
CA TYR A 710 13.46 0.04 0.06
C TYR A 710 13.82 -1.26 -0.67
N ASN A 711 15.03 -1.78 -0.46
CA ASN A 711 15.57 -2.92 -1.21
C ASN A 711 16.26 -3.92 -0.28
N GLY A 712 15.65 -5.09 -0.05
CA GLY A 712 16.19 -6.14 0.82
C GLY A 712 17.26 -7.02 0.16
N PHE A 713 18.29 -7.44 0.90
CA PHE A 713 19.41 -8.22 0.35
C PHE A 713 19.08 -9.71 0.11
N GLU A 714 18.28 -10.34 0.97
CA GLU A 714 17.90 -11.77 0.82
C GLU A 714 16.82 -11.98 -0.26
N HIS A 715 16.23 -10.90 -0.75
CA HIS A 715 15.05 -10.91 -1.61
C HIS A 715 15.21 -10.02 -2.84
N ALA A 716 16.42 -9.94 -3.40
CA ALA A 716 16.73 -9.12 -4.57
C ALA A 716 15.94 -9.46 -5.87
N SER A 717 15.01 -10.42 -5.81
CA SER A 717 14.03 -10.76 -6.86
C SER A 717 12.56 -10.48 -6.47
N ALA A 718 12.27 -10.00 -5.26
CA ALA A 718 10.93 -9.64 -4.81
C ALA A 718 10.83 -8.11 -4.70
N SER A 719 10.25 -7.54 -5.75
CA SER A 719 9.50 -6.28 -5.83
C SER A 719 9.56 -5.38 -4.58
N SER A 720 10.37 -4.33 -4.65
CA SER A 720 10.32 -3.17 -3.76
C SER A 720 8.98 -2.45 -3.92
N LEU A 721 7.91 -2.93 -3.26
CA LEU A 721 6.66 -2.18 -3.17
C LEU A 721 6.77 -1.11 -2.11
N SER A 722 6.64 0.11 -2.59
CA SER A 722 6.60 1.34 -1.81
C SER A 722 5.13 1.75 -1.65
N PHE A 723 4.66 1.95 -0.42
CA PHE A 723 3.31 2.44 -0.17
C PHE A 723 3.36 3.90 0.28
N ILE A 724 2.73 4.82 -0.44
CA ILE A 724 2.65 6.23 -0.01
C ILE A 724 1.50 6.38 0.97
N ARG A 725 1.77 6.92 2.17
CA ARG A 725 0.74 7.51 3.01
C ARG A 725 0.73 9.03 2.82
N HIS A 726 -0.29 9.54 2.16
CA HIS A 726 -0.47 10.98 1.97
C HIS A 726 -0.80 11.66 3.32
N ALA A 727 -0.57 12.97 3.44
CA ALA A 727 -0.85 13.75 4.65
C ALA A 727 -2.34 13.74 5.07
N ASP A 728 -3.23 13.22 4.22
CA ASP A 728 -4.67 13.02 4.44
C ASP A 728 -5.04 11.58 4.87
N GLY A 729 -4.07 10.67 4.98
CA GLY A 729 -4.27 9.29 5.41
C GLY A 729 -4.62 8.29 4.30
N VAL A 730 -4.60 8.69 3.02
CA VAL A 730 -4.76 7.79 1.88
C VAL A 730 -3.48 6.97 1.68
N VAL A 731 -3.62 5.65 1.55
CA VAL A 731 -2.51 4.72 1.32
C VAL A 731 -2.54 4.24 -0.13
N GLU A 732 -1.46 4.46 -0.89
CA GLU A 732 -1.37 4.17 -2.32
C GLU A 732 -0.22 3.21 -2.63
N GLU A 733 -0.46 2.24 -3.54
CA GLU A 733 0.50 1.24 -4.00
C GLU A 733 1.25 1.75 -5.26
N ILE A 734 2.59 1.67 -5.29
CA ILE A 734 3.40 2.02 -6.47
C ILE A 734 4.16 0.80 -7.00
N GLU A 735 4.10 0.66 -8.32
CA GLU A 735 4.39 -0.50 -9.15
C GLU A 735 5.85 -0.58 -9.67
N GLY A 736 6.32 -1.80 -9.99
CA GLY A 736 7.45 -2.05 -10.90
C GLY A 736 7.44 -3.51 -11.42
N PRO A 737 7.52 -3.76 -12.74
CA PRO A 737 7.19 -5.06 -13.35
C PRO A 737 8.22 -6.18 -13.09
N PRO A 738 7.84 -7.48 -13.13
CA PRO A 738 8.73 -8.58 -12.74
C PRO A 738 9.80 -9.02 -13.76
N ASN A 739 9.90 -8.48 -14.98
CA ASN A 739 10.87 -9.00 -15.98
C ASN A 739 11.49 -7.98 -16.95
N ALA A 740 11.44 -6.68 -16.69
CA ALA A 740 12.17 -5.72 -17.53
C ALA A 740 13.63 -5.58 -17.07
N VAL A 741 14.53 -6.36 -17.68
CA VAL A 741 15.93 -5.95 -17.80
C VAL A 741 15.94 -4.73 -18.72
N LEU A 742 15.75 -3.52 -18.16
CA LEU A 742 16.37 -2.24 -18.53
C LEU A 742 15.61 -1.05 -17.90
N TRP A 743 16.38 -0.30 -17.10
CA TRP A 743 16.18 1.06 -16.59
C TRP A 743 15.48 1.26 -15.23
N PRO A 744 16.17 1.88 -14.24
CA PRO A 744 15.62 2.19 -12.93
C PRO A 744 14.91 3.54 -12.97
N VAL A 745 13.60 3.50 -13.19
CA VAL A 745 12.73 4.65 -12.99
C VAL A 745 11.41 4.18 -12.38
N GLY A 746 11.18 4.46 -11.09
CA GLY A 746 9.85 4.88 -10.66
C GLY A 746 9.06 4.14 -9.58
N SER A 747 9.64 3.38 -8.63
CA SER A 747 8.83 2.70 -7.60
C SER A 747 9.22 2.99 -6.15
N GLY A 748 9.40 4.28 -5.81
CA GLY A 748 9.63 4.76 -4.44
C GLY A 748 8.43 5.52 -3.85
N VAL A 749 8.37 5.61 -2.52
CA VAL A 749 7.44 6.47 -1.78
C VAL A 749 7.85 7.92 -2.00
N GLU A 750 6.98 8.75 -2.56
CA GLU A 750 7.21 10.19 -2.63
C GLU A 750 7.08 10.81 -1.25
N THR A 751 8.06 11.64 -0.88
CA THR A 751 8.01 12.41 0.35
C THR A 751 7.06 13.59 0.24
N ASP A 752 6.56 14.04 1.39
CA ASP A 752 5.82 15.31 1.47
C ASP A 752 6.74 16.54 1.30
N ASP A 753 6.17 17.74 1.36
CA ASP A 753 6.93 18.99 1.25
C ASP A 753 7.92 19.22 2.42
N GLN A 754 7.78 18.46 3.51
CA GLN A 754 8.70 18.43 4.64
C GLN A 754 9.71 17.27 4.55
N GLY A 755 9.74 16.56 3.43
CA GLY A 755 10.62 15.43 3.18
C GLY A 755 10.24 14.16 3.93
N TYR A 756 9.09 14.10 4.62
CA TYR A 756 8.66 12.92 5.37
C TYR A 756 8.21 11.80 4.43
N PHE A 757 8.59 10.56 4.75
CA PHE A 757 8.10 9.35 4.09
C PHE A 757 7.72 8.28 5.12
N GLU A 758 6.84 7.39 4.69
CA GLU A 758 6.47 6.16 5.37
C GLU A 758 6.51 5.02 4.35
N ILE A 759 7.16 3.90 4.65
CA ILE A 759 7.36 2.76 3.74
C ILE A 759 7.26 1.45 4.51
N PHE A 760 6.71 0.39 3.91
CA PHE A 760 6.68 -0.91 4.55
C PHE A 760 7.95 -1.72 4.25
N MET A 761 8.54 -2.28 5.29
CA MET A 761 9.82 -3.00 5.25
C MET A 761 9.62 -4.45 5.66
N VAL A 762 10.46 -5.37 5.18
CA VAL A 762 10.54 -6.73 5.72
C VAL A 762 11.72 -6.83 6.70
N PRO A 763 11.66 -7.69 7.72
CA PRO A 763 12.80 -7.92 8.60
C PRO A 763 14.04 -8.39 7.80
N GLY A 764 15.20 -7.88 8.16
CA GLY A 764 16.51 -8.29 7.63
C GLY A 764 17.31 -7.18 6.95
N PRO A 765 18.57 -7.45 6.58
CA PRO A 765 19.46 -6.49 5.93
C PRO A 765 18.93 -5.96 4.59
N ALA A 766 18.95 -4.65 4.43
CA ALA A 766 18.39 -3.95 3.28
C ALA A 766 19.04 -2.57 3.06
N VAL A 767 18.62 -1.88 2.00
CA VAL A 767 19.04 -0.52 1.66
C VAL A 767 17.82 0.35 1.39
N LEU A 768 17.76 1.49 2.07
CA LEU A 768 16.91 2.61 1.69
C LEU A 768 17.65 3.51 0.71
N ALA A 769 16.97 4.01 -0.32
CA ALA A 769 17.56 4.93 -1.28
C ALA A 769 16.59 6.05 -1.64
N ALA A 770 17.06 7.28 -1.79
CA ALA A 770 16.23 8.40 -2.23
C ALA A 770 16.72 9.04 -3.54
N ARG A 771 15.76 9.44 -4.39
CA ARG A 771 16.00 10.12 -5.66
C ARG A 771 15.20 11.43 -5.72
N VAL A 772 15.89 12.53 -5.99
CA VAL A 772 15.29 13.86 -6.16
C VAL A 772 15.12 14.18 -7.64
N PRO A 773 13.91 14.48 -8.13
CA PRO A 773 13.70 14.93 -9.51
C PRO A 773 14.44 16.25 -9.79
N GLY A 774 15.31 16.29 -10.80
CA GLY A 774 16.03 17.52 -11.19
C GLY A 774 16.98 18.08 -10.11
N GLY A 775 17.43 17.22 -9.19
CA GLY A 775 18.12 17.63 -7.95
C GLY A 775 19.52 18.19 -8.17
N ARG A 776 19.99 18.98 -7.19
CA ARG A 776 21.32 19.60 -7.09
C ARG A 776 22.34 18.75 -6.29
N TYR A 777 22.01 17.50 -6.04
CA TYR A 777 22.73 16.64 -5.10
C TYR A 777 23.65 15.67 -5.84
N ARG A 778 24.73 15.23 -5.21
CA ARG A 778 25.56 14.15 -5.77
C ARG A 778 24.80 12.83 -5.74
N MET A 779 25.20 11.91 -6.62
CA MET A 779 24.66 10.56 -6.68
C MET A 779 25.45 9.60 -5.77
N GLY A 780 24.77 8.61 -5.21
CA GLY A 780 25.37 7.52 -4.43
C GLY A 780 25.90 7.93 -3.05
N ALA A 781 25.43 9.03 -2.45
CA ALA A 781 25.87 9.40 -1.10
C ALA A 781 25.54 8.29 -0.09
N GLY A 782 26.51 7.86 0.72
CA GLY A 782 26.32 6.78 1.71
C GLY A 782 26.59 5.37 1.18
N PHE A 783 26.85 5.20 -0.12
CA PHE A 783 27.13 3.91 -0.74
C PHE A 783 28.30 3.17 -0.07
N GLU A 784 29.37 3.90 0.21
CA GLU A 784 30.60 3.43 0.85
C GLU A 784 30.40 2.92 2.29
N THR A 785 29.28 3.26 2.91
CA THR A 785 28.99 2.88 4.31
C THR A 785 28.16 1.60 4.43
N ILE A 786 27.68 1.06 3.31
CA ILE A 786 26.77 -0.09 3.30
C ILE A 786 27.59 -1.39 3.38
N PRO A 787 27.31 -2.27 4.35
CA PRO A 787 27.95 -3.58 4.43
C PRO A 787 27.33 -4.55 3.42
N TRP A 788 27.72 -4.41 2.16
CA TRP A 788 27.15 -5.21 1.07
C TRP A 788 27.40 -6.72 1.26
N PRO A 789 26.42 -7.58 0.94
CA PRO A 789 26.60 -9.03 0.97
C PRO A 789 27.69 -9.45 -0.03
N LYS A 790 28.44 -10.51 0.30
CA LYS A 790 29.50 -11.03 -0.57
C LYS A 790 28.91 -11.93 -1.65
N ARG A 791 29.25 -11.68 -2.91
CA ARG A 791 28.95 -12.56 -4.05
C ARG A 791 30.25 -13.21 -4.52
N ASP A 792 30.28 -14.54 -4.62
CA ASP A 792 31.49 -15.31 -4.97
C ASP A 792 32.73 -14.96 -4.11
N GLY A 793 32.51 -14.70 -2.82
CA GLY A 793 33.57 -14.37 -1.86
C GLY A 793 34.11 -12.93 -1.94
N LYS A 794 33.64 -12.10 -2.87
CA LYS A 794 34.01 -10.69 -3.00
C LYS A 794 32.91 -9.80 -2.43
N VAL A 795 33.30 -8.73 -1.73
CA VAL A 795 32.37 -7.66 -1.34
C VAL A 795 31.90 -6.99 -2.62
N VAL A 796 30.58 -6.81 -2.77
CA VAL A 796 29.99 -6.02 -3.86
C VAL A 796 30.46 -4.58 -3.70
N THR A 797 31.39 -4.13 -4.55
CA THR A 797 32.00 -2.79 -4.48
C THR A 797 31.75 -1.96 -5.73
N SER A 798 31.00 -2.49 -6.71
CA SER A 798 30.76 -1.86 -8.02
C SER A 798 29.31 -2.08 -8.49
N ASP A 799 28.82 -1.21 -9.39
CA ASP A 799 27.47 -1.29 -9.99
C ASP A 799 27.20 -2.63 -10.69
N ASP A 800 28.24 -3.36 -11.10
CA ASP A 800 28.15 -4.63 -11.82
C ASP A 800 27.83 -5.83 -10.91
N ASP A 801 28.11 -5.70 -9.61
CA ASP A 801 27.95 -6.78 -8.63
C ASP A 801 26.61 -6.69 -7.87
N VAL A 802 25.95 -5.53 -7.89
CA VAL A 802 24.63 -5.33 -7.28
C VAL A 802 23.56 -5.87 -8.24
N SER A 803 22.53 -6.54 -7.69
CA SER A 803 21.32 -6.87 -8.45
C SER A 803 20.88 -5.68 -9.32
N SER A 804 20.39 -5.95 -10.53
CA SER A 804 19.83 -4.93 -11.43
C SER A 804 18.74 -4.05 -10.81
N ALA A 805 18.21 -4.45 -9.64
CA ALA A 805 17.20 -3.73 -8.87
C ALA A 805 17.73 -2.52 -8.06
N LEU A 806 19.01 -2.46 -7.69
CA LEU A 806 19.54 -1.34 -6.89
C LEU A 806 20.93 -0.90 -7.35
N ARG A 807 20.98 0.06 -8.28
CA ARG A 807 22.22 0.74 -8.66
C ARG A 807 22.39 1.98 -7.77
N PRO A 808 23.40 2.02 -6.88
CA PRO A 808 23.56 3.09 -5.90
C PRO A 808 23.71 4.47 -6.53
N TYR A 809 24.35 4.55 -7.70
CA TYR A 809 24.56 5.80 -8.42
C TYR A 809 23.36 6.25 -9.27
N ASP A 810 22.25 5.49 -9.26
CA ASP A 810 20.96 5.95 -9.79
C ASP A 810 20.11 6.67 -8.74
N HIS A 811 20.60 6.74 -7.50
CA HIS A 811 19.98 7.42 -6.37
C HIS A 811 20.90 8.53 -5.84
N HIS A 812 20.34 9.56 -5.21
CA HIS A 812 21.13 10.66 -4.64
C HIS A 812 21.74 10.28 -3.29
N VAL A 813 21.00 9.49 -2.50
CA VAL A 813 21.46 8.95 -1.22
C VAL A 813 21.02 7.50 -1.09
N VAL A 814 21.87 6.67 -0.51
CA VAL A 814 21.60 5.28 -0.13
C VAL A 814 22.07 5.04 1.30
N GLN A 815 21.33 4.24 2.05
CA GLN A 815 21.63 3.93 3.44
C GLN A 815 21.27 2.49 3.77
N GLY A 816 22.22 1.76 4.36
CA GLY A 816 21.99 0.41 4.85
C GLY A 816 21.09 0.43 6.08
N VAL A 817 20.10 -0.46 6.10
CA VAL A 817 19.16 -0.65 7.21
C VAL A 817 19.03 -2.14 7.51
N ASP A 818 18.68 -2.48 8.76
CA ASP A 818 18.55 -3.86 9.21
C ASP A 818 17.44 -3.98 10.26
N PRO A 819 16.17 -3.79 9.84
CA PRO A 819 15.00 -3.95 10.70
C PRO A 819 14.89 -5.38 11.26
N LYS A 820 14.48 -5.53 12.53
CA LYS A 820 14.51 -6.81 13.24
C LYS A 820 13.16 -7.52 13.26
N PRO A 821 13.14 -8.87 13.28
CA PRO A 821 11.90 -9.62 13.44
C PRO A 821 11.16 -9.22 14.73
N GLY A 822 9.91 -8.80 14.60
CA GLY A 822 9.07 -8.37 15.73
C GLY A 822 9.00 -6.84 15.93
N ASP A 823 9.79 -6.06 15.19
CA ASP A 823 9.62 -4.61 15.16
C ASP A 823 8.26 -4.25 14.53
N GLU A 824 7.54 -3.31 15.13
CA GLU A 824 6.31 -2.77 14.52
C GLU A 824 6.62 -1.53 13.66
N GLU A 825 7.62 -0.74 14.04
CA GLU A 825 8.06 0.48 13.35
C GLU A 825 9.59 0.57 13.26
N PHE A 826 10.11 1.23 12.21
CA PHE A 826 11.55 1.45 12.00
C PHE A 826 11.82 2.87 11.50
N ALA A 827 12.66 3.65 12.21
CA ALA A 827 12.94 5.05 11.86
C ALA A 827 14.30 5.20 11.15
N CYS A 828 14.35 5.89 10.00
CA CYS A 828 15.59 6.18 9.29
C CYS A 828 15.48 7.43 8.41
N ASP A 829 16.28 8.46 8.70
CA ASP A 829 16.40 9.66 7.87
C ASP A 829 17.46 9.49 6.78
N LEU A 830 17.19 10.02 5.59
CA LEU A 830 18.08 9.99 4.43
C LEU A 830 18.65 11.39 4.17
N VAL A 831 19.96 11.53 4.25
CA VAL A 831 20.63 12.84 4.17
C VAL A 831 21.25 13.06 2.79
N LEU A 832 20.70 14.01 2.04
CA LEU A 832 21.16 14.41 0.71
C LEU A 832 22.40 15.29 0.80
N ASP A 833 23.42 14.96 0.01
CA ASP A 833 24.66 15.70 -0.06
C ASP A 833 24.71 16.55 -1.34
N PRO A 834 24.75 17.89 -1.27
CA PRO A 834 24.84 18.75 -2.46
C PRO A 834 26.16 18.53 -3.23
N GLY A 835 27.19 17.98 -2.56
CA GLY A 835 28.51 17.80 -3.16
C GLY A 835 29.24 19.13 -3.38
N ARG A 836 30.53 19.03 -3.69
CA ARG A 836 31.36 20.20 -4.02
C ARG A 836 31.15 20.56 -5.49
N SER A 837 31.23 21.86 -5.80
CA SER A 837 31.23 22.35 -7.18
C SER A 837 32.46 23.21 -7.43
N VAL A 838 33.09 23.04 -8.59
CA VAL A 838 34.32 23.75 -8.99
C VAL A 838 34.03 24.57 -10.24
N ALA A 839 34.53 25.80 -10.29
CA ALA A 839 34.40 26.65 -11.48
C ALA A 839 35.21 26.03 -12.64
N ALA A 840 34.79 26.25 -13.87
CA ALA A 840 35.53 25.79 -15.04
C ALA A 840 35.34 26.74 -16.22
N ARG A 841 36.28 26.72 -17.16
CA ARG A 841 36.25 27.57 -18.35
C ARG A 841 36.66 26.78 -19.59
N VAL A 842 35.88 26.90 -20.66
CA VAL A 842 36.22 26.39 -21.98
C VAL A 842 37.12 27.38 -22.69
N VAL A 843 38.24 26.91 -23.23
CA VAL A 843 39.15 27.73 -24.04
C VAL A 843 39.41 27.08 -25.40
N GLY A 844 39.63 27.92 -26.40
CA GLY A 844 40.02 27.49 -27.74
C GLY A 844 41.48 27.00 -27.81
N PRO A 845 41.96 26.60 -29.00
CA PRO A 845 43.34 26.17 -29.22
C PRO A 845 44.37 27.27 -28.90
N ASP A 846 43.96 28.53 -29.05
CA ASP A 846 44.69 29.77 -28.74
C ASP A 846 44.70 30.14 -27.24
N GLY A 847 43.91 29.44 -26.42
CA GLY A 847 43.77 29.73 -24.99
C GLY A 847 42.73 30.79 -24.66
N GLU A 848 42.05 31.36 -25.66
CA GLU A 848 41.00 32.37 -25.46
C GLU A 848 39.67 31.74 -25.03
N PRO A 849 38.85 32.43 -24.20
CA PRO A 849 37.55 31.92 -23.77
C PRO A 849 36.62 31.60 -24.95
N LEU A 850 36.01 30.41 -24.94
CA LEU A 850 35.20 29.91 -26.04
C LEU A 850 33.77 29.57 -25.61
N ALA A 851 32.81 30.41 -25.99
CA ALA A 851 31.38 30.13 -25.88
C ALA A 851 30.89 29.20 -27.02
N GLY A 852 29.71 28.60 -26.87
CA GLY A 852 29.10 27.75 -27.90
C GLY A 852 29.57 26.29 -27.87
N ALA A 853 30.39 25.90 -26.89
CA ALA A 853 30.81 24.52 -26.71
C ALA A 853 29.73 23.69 -26.00
N TRP A 854 29.49 22.48 -26.48
CA TRP A 854 28.80 21.42 -25.75
C TRP A 854 29.74 20.86 -24.72
N VAL A 855 29.30 20.76 -23.47
CA VAL A 855 30.07 20.16 -22.39
C VAL A 855 29.27 19.02 -21.79
N GLY A 856 29.94 17.89 -21.61
CA GLY A 856 29.42 16.71 -20.94
C GLY A 856 30.21 16.41 -19.68
N GLY A 857 29.55 15.80 -18.70
CA GLY A 857 30.19 15.46 -17.44
C GLY A 857 30.41 16.68 -16.53
N ASP A 858 29.72 17.80 -16.74
CA ASP A 858 29.70 19.00 -15.91
C ASP A 858 28.58 19.01 -14.86
N GLU A 859 27.41 18.44 -15.16
CA GLU A 859 26.28 18.36 -14.21
C GLU A 859 26.17 17.04 -13.43
N MET A 860 26.44 15.89 -14.07
CA MET A 860 26.44 14.57 -13.41
C MET A 860 27.60 13.67 -13.83
N TYR A 861 27.91 12.68 -12.98
CA TYR A 861 28.70 11.52 -13.38
C TYR A 861 27.86 10.72 -14.36
N VAL A 862 28.39 10.47 -15.54
CA VAL A 862 27.64 9.72 -16.53
C VAL A 862 27.77 8.22 -16.18
N THR A 863 26.65 7.49 -16.13
CA THR A 863 26.57 6.07 -15.73
C THR A 863 25.95 5.24 -16.85
N GLU A 864 26.20 3.93 -16.87
CA GLU A 864 25.67 2.98 -17.87
C GLU A 864 24.13 2.80 -17.77
N SER A 865 23.53 3.32 -16.70
CA SER A 865 22.21 2.98 -16.17
C SER A 865 21.13 4.06 -16.26
N SER A 866 21.37 5.18 -16.96
CA SER A 866 20.30 6.10 -17.34
C SER A 866 20.40 6.53 -18.82
N PRO A 867 19.43 6.22 -19.71
CA PRO A 867 19.36 6.80 -21.06
C PRO A 867 18.54 8.10 -21.04
N THR A 868 17.97 8.43 -19.87
CA THR A 868 16.89 9.40 -19.65
C THR A 868 17.42 10.73 -19.15
N PHE A 869 18.71 10.84 -18.86
CA PHE A 869 19.34 12.13 -18.67
C PHE A 869 19.96 12.56 -19.98
N THR A 870 19.16 13.30 -20.75
CA THR A 870 19.65 14.07 -21.88
C THR A 870 20.82 14.92 -21.39
N PRO A 871 21.98 14.90 -22.08
CA PRO A 871 22.96 15.95 -21.90
C PRO A 871 22.26 17.30 -22.01
N ARG A 872 22.78 18.32 -21.32
CA ARG A 872 22.35 19.73 -21.41
C ARG A 872 21.80 19.98 -22.83
N THR A 873 20.55 20.44 -22.95
CA THR A 873 19.82 20.46 -24.23
C THR A 873 20.37 21.44 -25.28
N GLY A 874 21.53 22.06 -25.02
CA GLY A 874 22.18 23.02 -25.90
C GLY A 874 23.62 23.34 -25.48
N PRO A 875 24.37 24.03 -26.36
CA PRO A 875 25.74 24.50 -26.07
C PRO A 875 25.76 25.53 -24.94
N LEU A 876 26.91 25.67 -24.26
CA LEU A 876 27.12 26.69 -23.25
C LEU A 876 27.00 28.11 -23.86
N PRO A 877 26.20 29.01 -23.27
CA PRO A 877 26.04 30.38 -23.76
C PRO A 877 27.29 31.24 -23.54
N THR A 878 28.16 30.84 -22.61
CA THR A 878 29.41 31.52 -22.26
C THR A 878 30.54 30.49 -22.13
N ALA A 879 31.78 30.97 -22.06
CA ALA A 879 32.94 30.10 -21.83
C ALA A 879 33.01 29.55 -20.40
N ASP A 880 32.35 30.22 -19.43
CA ASP A 880 32.39 29.88 -18.01
C ASP A 880 31.26 28.93 -17.63
N PHE A 881 31.60 27.88 -16.89
CA PHE A 881 30.65 26.90 -16.36
C PHE A 881 31.10 26.39 -15.00
N ARG A 882 30.33 25.46 -14.42
CA ARG A 882 30.69 24.78 -13.17
C ARG A 882 30.63 23.28 -13.36
N VAL A 883 31.61 22.59 -12.80
CA VAL A 883 31.54 21.15 -12.61
C VAL A 883 30.88 20.93 -11.26
N GLU A 884 29.62 20.53 -11.28
CA GLU A 884 28.77 20.40 -10.10
C GLU A 884 28.87 19.01 -9.46
N ARG A 885 28.56 18.92 -8.17
CA ARG A 885 28.23 17.65 -7.48
C ARG A 885 29.36 16.61 -7.51
N LEU A 886 30.60 17.04 -7.31
CA LEU A 886 31.75 16.15 -7.22
C LEU A 886 31.61 15.16 -6.05
N ILE A 887 31.94 13.90 -6.31
CA ILE A 887 32.00 12.82 -5.32
C ILE A 887 33.34 12.89 -4.60
N PRO A 888 33.38 12.83 -3.26
CA PRO A 888 34.63 12.73 -2.50
C PRO A 888 35.49 11.57 -2.99
N HIS A 889 36.78 11.83 -3.22
CA HIS A 889 37.78 10.84 -3.63
C HIS A 889 37.63 10.22 -5.04
N ALA A 890 36.70 10.70 -5.89
CA ALA A 890 36.56 10.23 -7.26
C ALA A 890 36.85 11.34 -8.29
N PRO A 891 37.85 11.16 -9.18
CA PRO A 891 38.08 12.10 -10.27
C PRO A 891 36.91 12.07 -11.26
N ARG A 892 36.70 13.18 -11.96
CA ARG A 892 35.62 13.31 -12.94
C ARG A 892 36.16 13.75 -14.29
N VAL A 893 35.82 13.00 -15.33
CA VAL A 893 36.12 13.40 -16.71
C VAL A 893 35.05 14.39 -17.17
N VAL A 894 35.49 15.54 -17.63
CA VAL A 894 34.66 16.55 -18.30
C VAL A 894 35.16 16.66 -19.73
N GLU A 895 34.27 16.58 -20.70
CA GLU A 895 34.62 16.72 -22.11
C GLU A 895 33.79 17.80 -22.76
N GLY A 896 34.35 18.41 -23.79
CA GLY A 896 33.62 19.39 -24.59
C GLY A 896 33.87 19.24 -26.07
N THR A 897 32.88 19.62 -26.86
CA THR A 897 32.97 19.71 -28.31
C THR A 897 32.37 21.02 -28.80
N HIS A 898 32.93 21.57 -29.88
CA HIS A 898 32.34 22.69 -30.59
C HIS A 898 32.15 22.27 -32.04
N VAL A 899 30.92 21.86 -32.38
CA VAL A 899 30.59 21.24 -33.67
C VAL A 899 30.92 22.17 -34.85
N GLU A 900 30.51 23.44 -34.79
CA GLU A 900 30.75 24.40 -35.88
C GLU A 900 32.24 24.66 -36.15
N LYS A 901 33.05 24.73 -35.08
CA LYS A 901 34.50 24.96 -35.15
C LYS A 901 35.32 23.68 -35.24
N LYS A 902 34.67 22.51 -35.23
CA LYS A 902 35.30 21.18 -35.26
C LYS A 902 36.37 20.99 -34.18
N LEU A 903 36.06 21.40 -32.95
CA LEU A 903 36.95 21.30 -31.81
C LEU A 903 36.45 20.25 -30.80
N ALA A 904 37.36 19.54 -30.13
CA ALA A 904 37.06 18.60 -29.06
C ALA A 904 38.20 18.57 -28.03
N GLY A 905 37.87 18.27 -26.78
CA GLY A 905 38.85 18.22 -25.69
C GLY A 905 38.25 17.60 -24.43
N GLY A 906 39.12 17.25 -23.47
CA GLY A 906 38.70 16.71 -22.19
C GLY A 906 39.69 17.00 -21.08
N VAL A 907 39.18 17.13 -19.86
CA VAL A 907 39.94 17.39 -18.65
C VAL A 907 39.48 16.46 -17.53
N VAL A 908 40.41 16.05 -16.67
CA VAL A 908 40.10 15.29 -15.46
C VAL A 908 40.10 16.25 -14.28
N VAL A 909 38.95 16.41 -13.64
CA VAL A 909 38.76 17.21 -12.44
C VAL A 909 39.01 16.33 -11.23
N GLY A 910 40.00 16.68 -10.41
CA GLY A 910 40.27 15.99 -9.15
C GLY A 910 39.16 16.22 -8.11
N PRO A 911 38.96 15.30 -7.16
CA PRO A 911 37.95 15.44 -6.11
C PRO A 911 38.20 16.65 -5.20
N ASP A 912 39.46 17.08 -5.05
CA ASP A 912 39.87 18.18 -4.17
C ASP A 912 40.24 19.49 -4.90
N GLU A 913 40.03 19.54 -6.22
CA GLU A 913 40.47 20.63 -7.11
C GLU A 913 39.98 22.02 -6.66
N ALA A 914 40.92 22.92 -6.30
CA ALA A 914 40.62 24.21 -5.65
C ALA A 914 40.26 25.35 -6.62
N GLY A 915 40.77 25.31 -7.85
CA GLY A 915 40.73 26.43 -8.78
C GLY A 915 39.72 26.28 -9.91
N PRO A 916 39.55 27.32 -10.75
CA PRO A 916 38.81 27.16 -11.99
C PRO A 916 39.55 26.18 -12.93
N VAL A 917 38.88 25.12 -13.35
CA VAL A 917 39.44 24.12 -14.26
C VAL A 917 39.37 24.61 -15.71
N THR A 918 40.46 24.52 -16.45
CA THR A 918 40.47 24.86 -17.88
C THR A 918 40.21 23.63 -18.74
N LEU A 919 39.13 23.67 -19.53
CA LEU A 919 38.82 22.69 -20.57
C LEU A 919 39.30 23.25 -21.92
N LYS A 920 40.48 22.82 -22.36
CA LYS A 920 41.04 23.21 -23.66
C LYS A 920 40.45 22.35 -24.77
N LEU A 921 39.88 22.99 -25.80
CA LEU A 921 39.43 22.32 -27.01
C LEU A 921 40.46 22.47 -28.13
N GLU A 922 40.78 21.37 -28.79
CA GLU A 922 41.73 21.31 -29.91
C GLU A 922 41.00 20.80 -31.17
N PRO A 923 41.55 21.01 -32.38
CA PRO A 923 40.95 20.43 -33.59
C PRO A 923 40.68 18.94 -33.42
N TRP A 924 39.43 18.53 -33.60
CA TRP A 924 39.03 17.16 -33.34
C TRP A 924 39.71 16.17 -34.31
N GLY A 925 39.87 14.93 -33.91
CA GLY A 925 40.31 13.85 -34.78
C GLY A 925 39.13 13.14 -35.45
N ALA A 926 39.45 12.40 -36.50
CA ALA A 926 38.54 11.50 -37.19
C ALA A 926 39.18 10.12 -37.36
N VAL A 927 38.34 9.09 -37.38
CA VAL A 927 38.74 7.71 -37.69
C VAL A 927 37.95 7.23 -38.90
N THR A 928 38.63 6.62 -39.86
CA THR A 928 38.02 5.94 -41.01
C THR A 928 38.45 4.48 -41.05
N GLY A 929 37.72 3.66 -41.77
CA GLY A 929 38.11 2.28 -42.05
C GLY A 929 37.04 1.56 -42.86
N ARG A 930 37.27 0.28 -43.14
CA ARG A 930 36.31 -0.60 -43.83
C ARG A 930 36.09 -1.87 -43.02
N VAL A 931 34.84 -2.17 -42.70
CA VAL A 931 34.46 -3.41 -42.02
C VAL A 931 34.21 -4.50 -43.05
N VAL A 932 34.89 -5.63 -42.86
CA VAL A 932 34.79 -6.80 -43.73
C VAL A 932 34.49 -8.07 -42.92
N ASP A 933 33.84 -9.06 -43.53
CA ASP A 933 33.63 -10.37 -42.91
C ASP A 933 34.90 -11.23 -42.95
N VAL A 934 34.85 -12.43 -42.35
CA VAL A 934 35.96 -13.39 -42.34
C VAL A 934 36.43 -13.83 -43.74
N ALA A 935 35.62 -13.62 -44.78
CA ALA A 935 35.94 -13.90 -46.18
C ALA A 935 36.45 -12.65 -46.93
N GLY A 936 36.60 -11.51 -46.25
CA GLY A 936 37.05 -10.24 -46.83
C GLY A 936 35.97 -9.48 -47.60
N ARG A 937 34.69 -9.87 -47.48
CA ARG A 937 33.57 -9.17 -48.14
C ARG A 937 33.10 -7.99 -47.29
N PRO A 938 32.76 -6.84 -47.89
CA PRO A 938 32.30 -5.67 -47.16
C PRO A 938 30.99 -5.93 -46.42
N VAL A 939 30.87 -5.37 -45.21
CA VAL A 939 29.66 -5.50 -44.38
C VAL A 939 28.96 -4.15 -44.33
N ALA A 940 27.82 -4.03 -45.01
CA ALA A 940 27.05 -2.79 -45.12
C ALA A 940 26.02 -2.61 -43.99
N ALA A 941 25.64 -1.35 -43.73
CA ALA A 941 24.65 -0.95 -42.71
C ALA A 941 24.97 -1.48 -41.29
N TRP A 942 26.25 -1.72 -41.01
CA TRP A 942 26.70 -2.26 -39.75
C TRP A 942 26.89 -1.12 -38.74
N PRO A 943 26.18 -1.13 -37.59
CA PRO A 943 26.27 -0.03 -36.64
C PRO A 943 27.60 -0.07 -35.88
N LEU A 944 28.46 0.93 -36.07
CA LEU A 944 29.60 1.17 -35.19
C LEU A 944 29.22 2.22 -34.15
N GLN A 945 29.63 1.96 -32.91
CA GLN A 945 29.52 2.91 -31.81
C GLN A 945 30.82 2.95 -31.01
N CYS A 946 31.19 4.13 -30.53
CA CYS A 946 32.15 4.25 -29.43
C CYS A 946 31.36 4.16 -28.12
N PRO A 947 31.58 3.14 -27.27
CA PRO A 947 31.04 3.15 -25.93
C PRO A 947 31.69 4.28 -25.15
N ILE A 948 30.92 4.88 -24.26
CA ILE A 948 31.44 5.89 -23.34
C ILE A 948 32.15 5.13 -22.20
N PRO A 949 33.31 5.58 -21.71
CA PRO A 949 34.12 4.78 -20.79
C PRO A 949 33.46 4.77 -19.41
N TYR A 950 32.75 3.69 -19.11
CA TYR A 950 32.09 3.47 -17.83
C TYR A 950 32.59 2.16 -17.25
N ARG A 951 33.49 2.25 -16.27
CA ARG A 951 33.78 1.25 -15.23
C ARG A 951 34.17 -0.19 -15.61
N ASN A 952 34.06 -0.62 -16.86
CA ASN A 952 34.51 -1.94 -17.27
C ASN A 952 36.03 -1.91 -17.44
N PRO A 953 36.83 -2.62 -16.63
CA PRO A 953 38.29 -2.66 -16.76
C PRO A 953 38.78 -3.24 -18.10
N ARG A 954 37.87 -3.66 -18.99
CA ARG A 954 38.17 -4.04 -20.37
C ARG A 954 38.23 -2.85 -21.33
N HIS A 955 37.50 -1.78 -21.06
CA HIS A 955 37.42 -0.56 -21.86
C HIS A 955 37.85 0.62 -21.00
N ASP A 956 39.15 0.73 -20.80
CA ASP A 956 39.71 2.05 -20.74
C ASP A 956 39.28 2.74 -22.05
N LEU A 957 38.86 4.01 -21.98
CA LEU A 957 38.95 4.95 -23.11
C LEU A 957 37.73 5.07 -24.07
N GLY A 958 37.15 6.27 -24.08
CA GLY A 958 36.12 6.75 -25.00
C GLY A 958 35.73 8.22 -24.67
N GLY A 959 34.79 8.80 -25.43
CA GLY A 959 34.28 10.18 -25.24
C GLY A 959 32.78 10.23 -24.92
N ILE A 960 32.28 11.37 -24.43
CA ILE A 960 30.89 11.57 -23.93
C ILE A 960 29.86 11.62 -25.07
N HIS A 961 30.30 11.93 -26.29
CA HIS A 961 29.47 11.71 -27.47
C HIS A 961 29.53 10.25 -27.89
N ARG A 962 28.37 9.65 -28.18
CA ARG A 962 28.25 8.37 -28.89
C ARG A 962 28.15 8.64 -30.39
N PRO A 963 29.27 8.84 -31.13
CA PRO A 963 29.19 8.85 -32.57
C PRO A 963 28.75 7.46 -33.01
N ILE A 964 27.62 7.41 -33.71
CA ILE A 964 27.11 6.21 -34.37
C ILE A 964 27.29 6.44 -35.86
N ALA A 965 28.03 5.54 -36.52
CA ALA A 965 28.18 5.56 -37.95
C ALA A 965 27.86 4.15 -38.48
N PRO A 966 26.76 3.96 -39.24
CA PRO A 966 26.59 2.74 -40.00
C PRO A 966 27.64 2.69 -41.11
N THR A 967 28.08 1.49 -41.47
CA THR A 967 28.93 1.32 -42.65
C THR A 967 28.16 1.56 -43.95
N ASP A 968 28.83 2.11 -44.96
CA ASP A 968 28.28 2.27 -46.32
C ASP A 968 28.15 0.91 -47.05
N ALA A 969 27.68 0.93 -48.31
CA ALA A 969 27.51 -0.28 -49.12
C ALA A 969 28.82 -1.05 -49.35
N GLU A 970 29.96 -0.37 -49.29
CA GLU A 970 31.30 -0.93 -49.40
C GLU A 970 31.93 -1.22 -48.03
N GLY A 971 31.15 -1.16 -46.95
CA GLY A 971 31.61 -1.45 -45.60
C GLY A 971 32.41 -0.33 -44.94
N ARG A 972 32.56 0.84 -45.56
CA ARG A 972 33.36 1.94 -45.02
C ARG A 972 32.62 2.73 -43.96
N PHE A 973 33.36 3.24 -42.97
CA PHE A 973 32.85 4.11 -41.93
C PHE A 973 33.75 5.33 -41.74
N ARG A 974 33.16 6.41 -41.22
CA ARG A 974 33.87 7.61 -40.77
C ARG A 974 33.25 8.10 -39.46
N ILE A 975 34.09 8.23 -38.44
CA ILE A 975 33.71 8.73 -37.12
C ILE A 975 34.51 10.00 -36.85
N GLU A 976 33.82 11.12 -36.62
CA GLU A 976 34.42 12.41 -36.29
C GLU A 976 34.09 12.81 -34.84
N GLY A 977 34.69 13.91 -34.36
CA GLY A 977 34.42 14.42 -33.01
C GLY A 977 35.27 13.81 -31.91
N LEU A 978 36.40 13.20 -32.25
CA LEU A 978 37.27 12.54 -31.30
C LEU A 978 38.23 13.56 -30.67
N ALA A 979 38.20 13.71 -29.34
CA ALA A 979 39.18 14.52 -28.62
C ALA A 979 40.61 13.96 -28.78
N PRO A 980 41.59 14.79 -29.17
CA PRO A 980 42.98 14.37 -29.37
C PRO A 980 43.63 13.76 -28.13
N GLY A 981 44.57 12.83 -28.33
CA GLY A 981 45.38 12.22 -27.26
C GLY A 981 44.66 11.21 -26.37
N ARG A 982 43.34 11.06 -26.53
CA ARG A 982 42.55 9.99 -25.89
C ARG A 982 42.62 8.73 -26.74
N LYS A 983 42.54 7.58 -26.09
CA LYS A 983 42.31 6.32 -26.81
C LYS A 983 40.79 6.09 -26.96
N TYR A 984 40.39 5.29 -27.93
CA TYR A 984 38.98 4.99 -28.22
C TYR A 984 38.84 3.51 -28.57
N THR A 985 37.74 2.92 -28.11
CA THR A 985 37.32 1.58 -28.54
C THR A 985 36.04 1.71 -29.36
N PHE A 986 35.95 1.02 -30.48
CA PHE A 986 34.77 0.97 -31.34
C PHE A 986 34.18 -0.44 -31.27
N ILE A 987 32.89 -0.53 -30.97
CA ILE A 987 32.16 -1.79 -30.82
C ILE A 987 30.92 -1.80 -31.72
N SER A 988 30.37 -2.99 -31.91
CA SER A 988 29.06 -3.22 -32.53
C SER A 988 28.27 -4.21 -31.69
N TRP A 989 26.95 -4.03 -31.60
CA TRP A 989 26.05 -5.01 -30.99
C TRP A 989 25.45 -5.91 -32.05
N VAL A 990 25.64 -7.22 -31.91
CA VAL A 990 25.16 -8.23 -32.87
C VAL A 990 24.11 -9.10 -32.22
N ARG A 991 22.94 -9.22 -32.82
CA ARG A 991 21.86 -10.08 -32.33
C ARG A 991 22.25 -11.56 -32.50
N GLN A 992 22.09 -12.37 -31.45
CA GLN A 992 22.37 -13.80 -31.55
C GLN A 992 21.24 -14.55 -32.30
N PRO A 993 21.56 -15.62 -33.05
CA PRO A 993 20.57 -16.40 -33.79
C PRO A 993 19.51 -17.10 -32.93
N ASP A 994 19.80 -17.32 -31.64
CA ASP A 994 18.94 -18.02 -30.68
C ASP A 994 17.91 -17.10 -30.00
N GLY A 995 17.85 -15.82 -30.40
CA GLY A 995 16.93 -14.82 -29.85
C GLY A 995 17.33 -14.27 -28.48
N ASN A 996 18.43 -14.75 -27.88
CA ASN A 996 18.77 -14.46 -26.49
C ASN A 996 19.79 -13.31 -26.39
N GLY A 997 19.34 -12.08 -26.69
CA GLY A 997 20.11 -10.86 -26.50
C GLY A 997 21.16 -10.56 -27.59
N GLY A 998 21.78 -9.38 -27.47
CA GLY A 998 22.89 -8.95 -28.31
C GLY A 998 24.25 -9.32 -27.71
N ARG A 999 25.22 -9.68 -28.55
CA ARG A 999 26.63 -9.84 -28.20
C ARG A 999 27.41 -8.61 -28.66
N GLU A 1000 28.25 -8.08 -27.77
CA GLU A 1000 29.19 -7.02 -28.12
C GLU A 1000 30.37 -7.59 -28.93
N VAL A 1001 30.67 -6.95 -30.05
CA VAL A 1001 31.82 -7.26 -30.90
C VAL A 1001 32.73 -6.04 -30.95
N VAL A 1002 33.97 -6.19 -30.48
CA VAL A 1002 34.98 -5.14 -30.57
C VAL A 1002 35.49 -5.08 -32.00
N VAL A 1003 35.29 -3.93 -32.64
CA VAL A 1003 35.73 -3.64 -34.02
C VAL A 1003 37.15 -3.11 -34.00
N ALA A 1004 37.46 -2.12 -33.18
CA ALA A 1004 38.82 -1.63 -32.97
C ALA A 1004 39.01 -1.17 -31.53
N LYS A 1005 40.21 -1.31 -30.97
CA LYS A 1005 40.53 -1.01 -29.57
C LYS A 1005 41.75 -0.09 -29.49
N ASP A 1006 41.80 0.73 -28.45
CA ASP A 1006 42.94 1.58 -28.11
C ASP A 1006 43.36 2.58 -29.23
N VAL A 1007 42.40 3.04 -30.04
CA VAL A 1007 42.64 3.95 -31.17
C VAL A 1007 42.90 5.37 -30.65
N VAL A 1008 44.06 5.94 -30.95
CA VAL A 1008 44.41 7.33 -30.58
C VAL A 1008 44.48 8.18 -31.84
N VAL A 1009 43.98 9.41 -31.75
CA VAL A 1009 44.09 10.43 -32.80
C VAL A 1009 44.80 11.67 -32.25
N LYS A 1010 45.62 12.31 -33.08
CA LYS A 1010 46.23 13.63 -32.83
C LYS A 1010 45.26 14.75 -33.23
N ALA A 1011 45.58 15.98 -32.83
CA ALA A 1011 44.78 17.14 -33.19
C ALA A 1011 44.66 17.30 -34.71
N GLY A 1012 43.42 17.32 -35.21
CA GLY A 1012 43.11 17.41 -36.65
C GLY A 1012 43.44 16.17 -37.48
N GLU A 1013 43.89 15.06 -36.87
CA GLU A 1013 44.25 13.84 -37.60
C GLU A 1013 43.01 13.08 -38.09
N SER A 1014 43.03 12.64 -39.35
CA SER A 1014 42.10 11.63 -39.86
C SER A 1014 42.86 10.30 -39.98
N ARG A 1015 42.68 9.41 -39.00
CA ARG A 1015 43.38 8.12 -38.91
C ARG A 1015 42.59 7.03 -39.62
N ASP A 1016 43.21 6.40 -40.62
CA ASP A 1016 42.63 5.25 -41.31
C ASP A 1016 43.03 3.94 -40.62
N LEU A 1017 42.04 3.10 -40.31
CA LEU A 1017 42.21 1.77 -39.73
C LEU A 1017 42.33 0.67 -40.79
N GLY A 1018 42.09 0.98 -42.06
CA GLY A 1018 42.09 -0.01 -43.14
C GLY A 1018 40.96 -1.02 -42.99
N ASP A 1019 41.22 -2.27 -43.42
CA ASP A 1019 40.26 -3.35 -43.32
C ASP A 1019 40.21 -3.95 -41.91
N VAL A 1020 39.04 -3.84 -41.27
CA VAL A 1020 38.75 -4.39 -39.97
C VAL A 1020 37.87 -5.63 -40.13
N VAL A 1021 38.45 -6.79 -39.87
CA VAL A 1021 37.76 -8.08 -40.00
C VAL A 1021 36.85 -8.32 -38.80
N LEU A 1022 35.54 -8.42 -39.03
CA LEU A 1022 34.60 -8.95 -38.05
C LEU A 1022 34.85 -10.45 -37.88
N LYS A 1023 35.40 -10.83 -36.74
CA LYS A 1023 35.51 -12.23 -36.35
C LYS A 1023 34.09 -12.77 -36.12
N ASP A 1024 33.76 -13.87 -36.81
CA ASP A 1024 32.44 -14.53 -36.81
C ASP A 1024 31.84 -14.60 -35.39
N PRO A 1025 30.58 -14.15 -35.17
CA PRO A 1025 29.94 -14.22 -33.86
C PRO A 1025 29.40 -15.61 -33.47
N ARG A 1026 29.50 -16.63 -34.35
CA ARG A 1026 29.08 -18.01 -34.06
C ARG A 1026 29.79 -18.64 -32.86
#